data_AF-A0A2N5WWS2-F1
#
_entry.id   AF-A0A2N5WWS2-F1
#
_cell.length_a   1.000
_cell.length_b   1.000
_cell.length_c   1.000
_cell.angle_alpha   90.00
_cell.angle_beta   90.00
_cell.angle_gamma   90.00
#
_symmetry.space_group_name_H-M   'P 1'
#
loop_
_entity.id
_entity.type
_entity.pdbx_description
1 polymer ?
#
loop_
_entity_poly.entity_id
_entity_poly.type
_entity_poly.pdbx_seq_one_letter_code
_entity_poly.pdbx_strand_id
1 'polypeptide(L)'
;MSAMAASAAALPSPRTEFAGGAAHRRLRSVPAQAGPVARLELGNPLQLSKTMRARLLAAVRALVASPALAGASDGTRLASVVLTAKADARKNFETSIWAEELGRWLGMSQSTVAHTVLPELRGAGFLGSNVATNALGWATGLECWVIPMYRAQQAGDRRHALALSRSELAVLLSLCEVLFGPGWAPKDKAPVPAGLLAGRTGRGAATDRLGLLLMVLTTGSAGWLQLCPGSVDTSRGRPAATVARLLGCSAAAGAKVLKRLQEHGVAEVVRKETGSGLNAQSRVRLVPVAKAHGVAVREARRVAKSVFSGLAVTASGDLESGETGETLGATGIEGAGEGETAGSADLAATAQHHTLHASGVTAGGSLSLSGGFSGEGRRGEGRRPGRACVREGQAADSETTVAESKSPVAGVGPLRSEKPTKSPVDEQEQAGGAAAGAGARLTVVGAGKTRQQGRPMLPADLDLRVALTPVAWLWQGLNRWQQDRVVEAAKAELAQLRQVLEWPAQAPSVLASRLTSRLEETGGEALVTRPFGWITHRGLVRRPSCTDRRCDDGVRLDTGADCDNCANVLHVRRAWRVRIAAEVDQELPGLEKDARYREIEARMRRHAEAEAADLVARQAEARERAERRAAACAEAEAQAAIERERAAAEAAVRQAVACEDCGRERSAGLCEACDHRRQVEVLIGEAGLLAATWSADLTDPVAVAAVTAEVRTAIEDAIAAEWAQFQKITDPATLAAAGPDAVEDAAAHNAFLTSESAAAEYRHEALVMLGRSEDAQAEARKAYATELAKPWHQALPDSDDALRAATEAAMQAQTRAAEHLLAVRLEQLHTQARPEPVRPAPWSQRLPELAARPLDGETLEVIA
;
A
#
# COMPACT_ATOMS: atom_id res chain seq x y z
N MET A 1 52.66 24.81 11.39
CA MET A 1 51.94 25.20 12.62
C MET A 1 50.47 24.87 12.45
N SER A 2 49.82 24.55 13.57
CA SER A 2 48.42 24.13 13.79
C SER A 2 47.36 24.87 12.93
N ALA A 3 46.41 24.16 12.30
CA ALA A 3 45.05 23.82 12.79
C ALA A 3 43.98 24.84 12.30
N MET A 4 42.68 24.53 12.17
CA MET A 4 41.86 23.43 12.71
C MET A 4 40.95 22.79 11.65
N ALA A 5 40.59 21.52 11.86
CA ALA A 5 39.41 20.89 11.26
C ALA A 5 38.35 20.69 12.36
N ALA A 6 37.08 21.00 12.06
CA ALA A 6 35.98 20.82 13.00
C ALA A 6 35.43 19.40 12.94
N SER A 7 35.59 18.63 14.01
CA SER A 7 35.02 17.28 14.14
C SER A 7 33.51 17.33 14.36
N ALA A 8 32.76 16.47 13.65
CA ALA A 8 31.34 16.26 13.92
C ALA A 8 31.14 15.59 15.29
N ALA A 9 30.16 16.07 16.05
CA ALA A 9 29.89 15.59 17.40
C ALA A 9 29.24 14.20 17.41
N ALA A 10 29.84 13.26 18.15
CA ALA A 10 29.15 12.06 18.57
C ALA A 10 28.19 12.40 19.73
N LEU A 11 26.93 11.95 19.64
CA LEU A 11 25.99 12.04 20.76
C LEU A 11 26.36 11.00 21.83
N PRO A 12 26.38 11.36 23.13
CA PRO A 12 26.87 10.49 24.19
C PRO A 12 25.83 9.45 24.64
N SER A 13 26.31 8.34 25.18
CA SER A 13 25.50 7.32 25.86
C SER A 13 24.78 7.89 27.10
N PRO A 14 23.57 7.39 27.44
CA PRO A 14 23.03 7.58 28.78
C PRO A 14 23.92 6.83 29.79
N ARG A 15 24.56 7.56 30.71
CA ARG A 15 25.38 6.98 31.78
C ARG A 15 24.51 6.47 32.92
N THR A 16 24.63 5.18 33.24
CA THR A 16 24.41 4.70 34.60
C THR A 16 25.69 4.92 35.40
N GLU A 17 25.66 5.80 36.40
CA GLU A 17 26.80 5.99 37.30
C GLU A 17 26.91 4.81 38.28
N PHE A 18 27.99 4.04 38.16
CA PHE A 18 28.40 3.07 39.18
C PHE A 18 29.41 3.72 40.12
N ALA A 19 28.99 3.96 41.37
CA ALA A 19 29.91 4.22 42.47
C ALA A 19 30.28 2.88 43.15
N GLY A 20 31.53 2.44 43.01
CA GLY A 20 32.11 1.42 43.88
C GLY A 20 32.63 2.06 45.18
N GLY A 21 32.69 1.35 46.32
CA GLY A 21 32.24 -0.01 46.60
C GLY A 21 32.71 -0.46 47.99
N ALA A 22 32.13 -1.52 48.55
CA ALA A 22 32.63 -2.14 49.78
C ALA A 22 32.21 -3.61 49.91
N ALA A 23 33.14 -4.43 50.44
CA ALA A 23 32.97 -5.76 51.03
C ALA A 23 32.33 -6.90 50.18
N HIS A 24 33.18 -7.86 49.79
CA HIS A 24 32.73 -9.19 49.37
C HIS A 24 31.90 -9.90 50.46
N ARG A 25 30.69 -10.34 50.12
CA ARG A 25 30.08 -11.53 50.73
C ARG A 25 29.65 -12.50 49.64
N ARG A 26 30.07 -13.77 49.78
CA ARG A 26 29.72 -14.85 48.86
C ARG A 26 28.21 -15.09 48.91
N LEU A 27 27.52 -14.88 47.80
CA LEU A 27 26.20 -15.47 47.56
C LEU A 27 26.38 -16.76 46.76
N ARG A 28 25.56 -17.76 47.09
CA ARG A 28 25.67 -19.13 46.59
C ARG A 28 25.27 -19.21 45.12
N SER A 29 25.85 -20.19 44.44
CA SER A 29 25.48 -20.63 43.09
C SER A 29 23.97 -20.86 42.94
N VAL A 30 23.38 -20.19 41.96
CA VAL A 30 22.09 -20.59 41.35
C VAL A 30 22.35 -21.87 40.54
N PRO A 31 21.46 -22.88 40.52
CA PRO A 31 21.64 -24.07 39.70
C PRO A 31 21.67 -23.71 38.22
N ALA A 32 22.57 -24.33 37.46
CA ALA A 32 22.54 -24.23 36.01
C ALA A 32 21.28 -24.95 35.48
N GLN A 33 20.43 -24.24 34.74
CA GLN A 33 19.43 -24.89 33.88
C GLN A 33 20.17 -25.64 32.77
N ALA A 34 20.37 -26.94 32.99
CA ALA A 34 20.92 -27.86 32.01
C ALA A 34 19.79 -28.38 31.11
N GLY A 35 19.70 -27.86 29.89
CA GLY A 35 18.77 -28.36 28.88
C GLY A 35 18.81 -27.52 27.60
N PRO A 36 18.83 -28.13 26.40
CA PRO A 36 18.67 -27.38 25.16
C PRO A 36 17.24 -26.84 25.07
N VAL A 37 17.12 -25.53 24.87
CA VAL A 37 15.82 -24.84 24.75
C VAL A 37 15.04 -25.39 23.55
N ALA A 38 13.86 -25.95 23.80
CA ALA A 38 12.93 -26.38 22.75
C ALA A 38 12.60 -25.20 21.82
N ARG A 39 12.64 -25.44 20.51
CA ARG A 39 12.09 -24.51 19.53
C ARG A 39 10.56 -24.61 19.63
N LEU A 40 9.88 -23.47 19.75
CA LEU A 40 8.45 -23.40 19.42
C LEU A 40 8.25 -24.00 18.03
N GLU A 41 7.48 -25.09 17.94
CA GLU A 41 7.06 -25.66 16.66
C GLU A 41 6.00 -24.75 16.04
N LEU A 42 6.50 -23.65 15.45
CA LEU A 42 5.73 -22.79 14.58
C LEU A 42 5.28 -23.63 13.38
N GLY A 43 3.97 -23.93 13.34
CA GLY A 43 3.30 -24.41 12.13
C GLY A 43 3.53 -23.46 10.96
N ASN A 44 3.18 -23.90 9.75
CA ASN A 44 3.52 -23.21 8.49
C ASN A 44 3.40 -21.66 8.61
N PRO A 45 4.50 -20.88 8.55
CA PRO A 45 4.49 -19.44 8.83
C PRO A 45 3.60 -18.57 7.94
N LEU A 46 3.03 -19.13 6.86
CA LEU A 46 2.04 -18.47 6.01
C LEU A 46 0.60 -18.61 6.54
N GLN A 47 0.32 -19.57 7.43
CA GLN A 47 -0.97 -19.81 8.08
C GLN A 47 -1.24 -18.87 9.27
N LEU A 48 -0.94 -17.57 9.13
CA LEU A 48 -1.13 -16.61 10.21
C LEU A 48 -2.61 -16.46 10.59
N SER A 49 -2.93 -16.55 11.88
CA SER A 49 -4.24 -16.20 12.43
C SER A 49 -4.62 -14.74 12.10
N LYS A 50 -5.93 -14.42 12.10
CA LYS A 50 -6.41 -13.06 11.78
C LYS A 50 -5.79 -12.00 12.71
N THR A 51 -5.65 -12.31 14.00
CA THR A 51 -5.06 -11.45 15.03
C THR A 51 -3.56 -11.27 14.81
N MET A 52 -2.79 -12.35 14.69
CA MET A 52 -1.35 -12.30 14.45
C MET A 52 -1.01 -11.57 13.15
N ARG A 53 -1.78 -11.82 12.07
CA ARG A 53 -1.62 -11.13 10.78
C ARG A 53 -1.85 -9.63 10.90
N ALA A 54 -2.91 -9.20 11.60
CA ALA A 54 -3.20 -7.78 11.83
C ALA A 54 -2.12 -7.10 12.69
N ARG A 55 -1.65 -7.78 13.74
CA ARG A 55 -0.58 -7.32 14.63
C ARG A 55 0.74 -7.11 13.89
N LEU A 56 1.20 -8.11 13.13
CA LEU A 56 2.41 -8.01 12.32
C LEU A 56 2.28 -7.00 11.19
N LEU A 57 1.09 -6.87 10.57
CA LEU A 57 0.83 -5.81 9.58
C LEU A 57 0.96 -4.41 10.19
N ALA A 58 0.44 -4.20 11.40
CA ALA A 58 0.55 -2.93 12.11
C ALA A 58 2.03 -2.61 12.43
N ALA A 59 2.79 -3.58 12.93
CA ALA A 59 4.20 -3.43 13.23
C ALA A 59 5.05 -3.11 11.99
N VAL A 60 4.89 -3.90 10.92
CA VAL A 60 5.59 -3.68 9.65
C VAL A 60 5.22 -2.33 9.05
N ARG A 61 3.93 -1.92 9.08
CA ARG A 61 3.51 -0.58 8.64
C ARG A 61 4.13 0.53 9.48
N ALA A 62 4.18 0.39 10.80
CA ALA A 62 4.81 1.39 11.68
C ALA A 62 6.32 1.55 11.41
N LEU A 63 7.02 0.50 11.00
CA LEU A 63 8.41 0.58 10.52
C LEU A 63 8.50 1.24 9.14
N VAL A 64 7.80 0.72 8.13
CA VAL A 64 8.05 1.10 6.72
C VAL A 64 7.36 2.38 6.27
N ALA A 65 6.28 2.80 6.94
CA ALA A 65 5.58 4.06 6.71
C ALA A 65 6.01 5.18 7.67
N SER A 66 7.06 4.97 8.47
CA SER A 66 7.55 5.98 9.42
C SER A 66 7.99 7.27 8.70
N PRO A 67 7.59 8.46 9.17
CA PRO A 67 8.02 9.74 8.60
C PRO A 67 9.54 9.95 8.60
N ALA A 68 10.27 9.37 9.57
CA ALA A 68 11.73 9.45 9.61
C ALA A 68 12.41 8.69 8.46
N LEU A 69 11.72 7.73 7.84
CA LEU A 69 12.13 7.05 6.61
C LEU A 69 11.48 7.65 5.35
N ALA A 70 10.95 8.88 5.38
CA ALA A 70 10.48 9.55 4.17
C ALA A 70 11.64 9.70 3.16
N GLY A 71 11.41 9.33 1.90
CA GLY A 71 12.45 9.33 0.86
C GLY A 71 13.50 8.20 0.94
N ALA A 72 13.58 7.47 2.06
CA ALA A 72 14.50 6.34 2.20
C ALA A 72 14.18 5.18 1.23
N SER A 73 15.22 4.44 0.84
CA SER A 73 15.12 3.34 -0.11
C SER A 73 14.30 2.14 0.42
N ASP A 74 13.73 1.33 -0.47
CA ASP A 74 13.05 0.09 -0.07
C ASP A 74 14.00 -0.90 0.62
N GLY A 75 15.30 -0.85 0.30
CA GLY A 75 16.35 -1.58 1.02
C GLY A 75 16.43 -1.17 2.48
N THR A 76 16.40 0.13 2.76
CA THR A 76 16.34 0.71 4.11
C THR A 76 15.04 0.38 4.84
N ARG A 77 13.89 0.45 4.17
CA ARG A 77 12.59 0.05 4.77
C ARG A 77 12.55 -1.44 5.10
N LEU A 78 13.06 -2.31 4.22
CA LEU A 78 13.11 -3.75 4.48
C LEU A 78 14.16 -4.09 5.55
N ALA A 79 15.28 -3.35 5.61
CA ALA A 79 16.31 -3.55 6.62
C ALA A 79 15.81 -3.30 8.04
N SER A 80 15.00 -2.26 8.27
CA SER A 80 14.40 -2.03 9.59
C SER A 80 13.48 -3.18 10.01
N VAL A 81 12.73 -3.77 9.07
CA VAL A 81 11.90 -4.97 9.32
C VAL A 81 12.75 -6.20 9.64
N VAL A 82 13.79 -6.48 8.85
CA VAL A 82 14.69 -7.64 9.09
C VAL A 82 15.44 -7.52 10.42
N LEU A 83 15.91 -6.31 10.76
CA LEU A 83 16.56 -6.05 12.04
C LEU A 83 15.57 -6.22 13.19
N THR A 84 14.35 -5.64 13.10
CA THR A 84 13.30 -5.89 14.10
C THR A 84 12.99 -7.38 14.25
N ALA A 85 12.82 -8.13 13.15
CA ALA A 85 12.50 -9.55 13.18
C ALA A 85 13.60 -10.40 13.84
N LYS A 86 14.88 -10.01 13.68
CA LYS A 86 16.03 -10.70 14.30
C LYS A 86 16.38 -10.21 15.72
N ALA A 87 15.59 -9.31 16.30
CA ALA A 87 15.87 -8.76 17.63
C ALA A 87 15.71 -9.82 18.74
N ASP A 88 16.73 -9.95 19.59
CA ASP A 88 16.69 -10.86 20.72
C ASP A 88 16.06 -10.15 21.94
N ALA A 89 14.81 -10.54 22.25
CA ALA A 89 14.09 -10.05 23.43
C ALA A 89 14.83 -10.31 24.76
N ARG A 90 15.77 -11.28 24.81
CA ARG A 90 16.60 -11.55 26.00
C ARG A 90 17.81 -10.60 26.12
N LYS A 91 18.14 -9.86 25.06
CA LYS A 91 19.26 -8.90 25.00
C LYS A 91 18.76 -7.48 24.72
N ASN A 92 17.74 -7.03 25.45
CA ASN A 92 17.16 -5.69 25.30
C ASN A 92 16.77 -5.34 23.84
N PHE A 93 16.33 -6.34 23.07
CA PHE A 93 15.94 -6.23 21.66
C PHE A 93 17.08 -5.79 20.72
N GLU A 94 18.33 -6.10 21.09
CA GLU A 94 19.49 -6.01 20.20
C GLU A 94 19.44 -7.08 19.09
N THR A 95 19.96 -6.74 17.92
CA THR A 95 20.24 -7.65 16.82
C THR A 95 21.73 -7.70 16.52
N SER A 96 22.35 -8.88 16.57
CA SER A 96 23.72 -9.07 16.07
C SER A 96 23.68 -9.57 14.62
N ILE A 97 24.29 -8.84 13.67
CA ILE A 97 24.26 -9.19 12.23
C ILE A 97 25.48 -8.67 11.46
N TRP A 98 25.88 -9.36 10.39
CA TRP A 98 26.88 -8.85 9.44
C TRP A 98 26.24 -8.03 8.30
N ALA A 99 26.94 -7.02 7.79
CA ALA A 99 26.49 -6.28 6.61
C ALA A 99 26.32 -7.19 5.36
N GLU A 100 27.10 -8.26 5.26
CA GLU A 100 26.94 -9.28 4.21
C GLU A 100 25.68 -10.13 4.44
N GLU A 101 25.42 -10.59 5.67
CA GLU A 101 24.20 -11.33 6.00
C GLU A 101 22.96 -10.49 5.72
N LEU A 102 22.95 -9.23 6.18
CA LEU A 102 21.88 -8.29 5.87
C LEU A 102 21.74 -8.07 4.35
N GLY A 103 22.85 -8.03 3.60
CA GLY A 103 22.83 -8.02 2.14
C GLY A 103 22.07 -9.22 1.55
N ARG A 104 22.35 -10.44 2.03
CA ARG A 104 21.64 -11.66 1.64
C ARG A 104 20.15 -11.62 1.98
N TRP A 105 19.76 -11.05 3.12
CA TRP A 105 18.36 -10.80 3.50
C TRP A 105 17.64 -9.78 2.62
N LEU A 106 18.34 -8.79 2.07
CA LEU A 106 17.77 -7.75 1.20
C LEU A 106 17.85 -8.09 -0.30
N GLY A 107 18.68 -9.07 -0.67
CA GLY A 107 19.02 -9.38 -2.07
C GLY A 107 19.99 -8.36 -2.68
N MET A 108 20.85 -7.76 -1.85
CA MET A 108 21.76 -6.66 -2.18
C MET A 108 23.20 -7.03 -1.83
N SER A 109 24.20 -6.36 -2.40
CA SER A 109 25.60 -6.58 -2.02
C SER A 109 25.90 -6.00 -0.63
N GLN A 110 26.89 -6.59 0.05
CA GLN A 110 27.47 -6.04 1.29
C GLN A 110 27.86 -4.57 1.14
N SER A 111 28.42 -4.18 -0.02
CA SER A 111 28.81 -2.80 -0.30
C SER A 111 27.63 -1.82 -0.31
N THR A 112 26.49 -2.16 -0.92
CA THR A 112 25.31 -1.30 -0.86
C THR A 112 24.69 -1.26 0.54
N VAL A 113 24.78 -2.35 1.32
CA VAL A 113 24.35 -2.33 2.71
C VAL A 113 25.23 -1.41 3.57
N ALA A 114 26.55 -1.52 3.43
CA ALA A 114 27.51 -0.74 4.21
C ALA A 114 27.51 0.76 3.87
N HIS A 115 27.35 1.12 2.59
CA HIS A 115 27.46 2.50 2.12
C HIS A 115 26.14 3.22 1.83
N THR A 116 25.00 2.51 1.81
CA THR A 116 23.67 3.11 1.55
C THR A 116 22.68 2.77 2.65
N VAL A 117 22.38 1.49 2.87
CA VAL A 117 21.30 1.06 3.78
C VAL A 117 21.57 1.43 5.24
N LEU A 118 22.74 1.05 5.78
CA LEU A 118 23.09 1.35 7.18
C LEU A 118 23.30 2.86 7.42
N PRO A 119 23.95 3.63 6.52
CA PRO A 119 23.99 5.09 6.63
C PRO A 119 22.61 5.77 6.55
N GLU A 120 21.71 5.36 5.66
CA GLU A 120 20.33 5.88 5.61
C GLU A 120 19.60 5.64 6.93
N LEU A 121 19.66 4.43 7.49
CA LEU A 121 19.03 4.10 8.78
C LEU A 121 19.60 4.93 9.95
N ARG A 122 20.93 5.15 9.99
CA ARG A 122 21.58 5.96 11.04
C ARG A 122 21.25 7.45 10.88
N GLY A 123 21.29 7.97 9.65
CA GLY A 123 20.96 9.37 9.35
C GLY A 123 19.50 9.72 9.67
N ALA A 124 18.59 8.77 9.50
CA ALA A 124 17.18 8.86 9.92
C ALA A 124 16.96 8.71 11.44
N GLY A 125 18.02 8.48 12.24
CA GLY A 125 17.91 8.16 13.67
C GLY A 125 17.17 6.85 13.96
N PHE A 126 17.02 5.98 12.96
CA PHE A 126 16.25 4.74 13.01
C PHE A 126 17.05 3.55 13.54
N LEU A 127 18.39 3.62 13.43
CA LEU A 127 19.32 2.58 13.85
C LEU A 127 20.42 3.17 14.75
N GLY A 128 20.50 2.66 15.97
CA GLY A 128 21.74 2.66 16.75
C GLY A 128 22.55 1.41 16.38
N SER A 129 23.87 1.51 16.29
CA SER A 129 24.70 0.32 16.05
C SER A 129 26.12 0.46 16.57
N ASN A 130 26.62 -0.59 17.22
CA ASN A 130 28.02 -0.73 17.61
C ASN A 130 28.71 -1.79 16.73
N VAL A 131 30.04 -1.76 16.68
CA VAL A 131 30.82 -2.89 16.12
C VAL A 131 30.99 -3.91 17.23
N ALA A 132 30.40 -5.10 17.07
CA ALA A 132 30.70 -6.23 17.94
C ALA A 132 32.18 -6.61 17.75
N THR A 133 32.90 -6.86 18.84
CA THR A 133 34.27 -7.39 18.79
C THR A 133 34.38 -8.66 19.63
N ASN A 134 35.27 -9.57 19.22
CA ASN A 134 35.64 -10.72 20.05
C ASN A 134 36.61 -10.31 21.17
N ALA A 135 36.95 -11.26 22.04
CA ALA A 135 37.95 -11.08 23.11
C ALA A 135 39.37 -10.72 22.61
N LEU A 136 39.63 -10.78 21.29
CA LEU A 136 40.89 -10.37 20.65
C LEU A 136 40.78 -8.99 19.98
N GLY A 137 39.65 -8.28 20.15
CA GLY A 137 39.38 -6.96 19.57
C GLY A 137 39.00 -6.96 18.09
N TRP A 138 38.83 -8.12 17.46
CA TRP A 138 38.49 -8.22 16.03
C TRP A 138 36.98 -8.09 15.85
N ALA A 139 36.56 -7.35 14.81
CA ALA A 139 35.14 -7.17 14.50
C ALA A 139 34.46 -8.52 14.20
N THR A 140 33.37 -8.82 14.89
CA THR A 140 32.54 -10.04 14.76
C THR A 140 31.12 -9.78 14.26
N GLY A 141 30.79 -8.52 13.96
CA GLY A 141 29.50 -8.12 13.39
C GLY A 141 29.13 -6.69 13.77
N LEU A 142 27.85 -6.37 13.58
CA LEU A 142 27.22 -5.16 14.11
C LEU A 142 26.18 -5.55 15.15
N GLU A 143 26.27 -4.95 16.33
CA GLU A 143 25.18 -4.91 17.31
C GLU A 143 24.25 -3.77 16.90
N CYS A 144 22.95 -4.01 16.81
CA CYS A 144 22.00 -3.12 16.16
C CYS A 144 20.71 -2.98 16.96
N TRP A 145 20.26 -1.74 17.15
CA TRP A 145 18.99 -1.41 17.80
C TRP A 145 18.11 -0.58 16.86
N VAL A 146 16.95 -1.12 16.49
CA VAL A 146 15.92 -0.35 15.77
C VAL A 146 15.28 0.61 16.79
N ILE A 147 15.71 1.87 16.78
CA ILE A 147 15.43 2.86 17.85
C ILE A 147 13.92 3.03 18.13
N PRO A 148 13.02 3.10 17.13
CA PRO A 148 11.58 3.19 17.39
C PRO A 148 11.00 1.97 18.10
N MET A 149 11.51 0.76 17.79
CA MET A 149 11.11 -0.48 18.47
C MET A 149 11.67 -0.50 19.89
N TYR A 150 12.96 -0.18 20.07
CA TYR A 150 13.57 -0.10 21.40
C TYR A 150 12.81 0.88 22.32
N ARG A 151 12.46 2.07 21.83
CA ARG A 151 11.64 3.05 22.57
C ARG A 151 10.25 2.52 22.91
N ALA A 152 9.59 1.83 21.97
CA ALA A 152 8.28 1.22 22.22
C ALA A 152 8.33 0.16 23.33
N GLN A 153 9.36 -0.69 23.34
CA GLN A 153 9.55 -1.70 24.38
C GLN A 153 9.84 -1.07 25.75
N GLN A 154 10.70 -0.05 25.80
CA GLN A 154 11.02 0.68 27.04
C GLN A 154 9.83 1.49 27.59
N ALA A 155 8.86 1.87 26.75
CA ALA A 155 7.64 2.55 27.19
C ALA A 155 6.61 1.61 27.86
N GLY A 156 6.80 0.28 27.80
CA GLY A 156 5.93 -0.71 28.44
C GLY A 156 4.55 -0.91 27.81
N ASP A 157 4.09 -0.02 26.93
CA ASP A 157 2.79 -0.14 26.27
C ASP A 157 2.76 -1.27 25.21
N ARG A 158 2.25 -2.45 25.60
CA ARG A 158 2.03 -3.59 24.70
C ARG A 158 1.08 -3.28 23.53
N ARG A 159 0.19 -2.28 23.65
CA ARG A 159 -0.72 -1.87 22.57
C ARG A 159 0.03 -1.15 21.44
N HIS A 160 1.20 -0.56 21.72
CA HIS A 160 2.02 0.08 20.71
C HIS A 160 2.42 -0.91 19.60
N ALA A 161 2.34 -0.49 18.34
CA ALA A 161 2.52 -1.36 17.17
C ALA A 161 3.91 -2.03 17.10
N LEU A 162 4.94 -1.41 17.70
CA LEU A 162 6.31 -1.92 17.73
C LEU A 162 6.71 -2.61 19.06
N ALA A 163 5.82 -2.67 20.05
CA ALA A 163 6.07 -3.37 21.31
C ALA A 163 5.82 -4.89 21.15
N LEU A 164 6.51 -5.51 20.19
CA LEU A 164 6.30 -6.90 19.82
C LEU A 164 6.76 -7.88 20.91
N SER A 165 5.95 -8.89 21.20
CA SER A 165 6.32 -9.96 22.14
C SER A 165 7.41 -10.87 21.55
N ARG A 166 8.03 -11.71 22.40
CA ARG A 166 9.01 -12.73 21.96
C ARG A 166 8.41 -13.71 20.94
N SER A 167 7.14 -14.09 21.09
CA SER A 167 6.45 -14.98 20.14
C SER A 167 6.10 -14.24 18.84
N GLU A 168 5.63 -12.99 18.91
CA GLU A 168 5.36 -12.15 17.73
C GLU A 168 6.63 -11.92 16.89
N LEU A 169 7.78 -11.66 17.55
CA LEU A 169 9.09 -11.55 16.89
C LEU A 169 9.52 -12.86 16.22
N ALA A 170 9.32 -14.01 16.89
CA ALA A 170 9.62 -15.33 16.31
C ALA A 170 8.75 -15.61 15.07
N VAL A 171 7.44 -15.31 15.12
CA VAL A 171 6.54 -15.44 13.96
C VAL A 171 6.96 -14.51 12.82
N LEU A 172 7.30 -13.25 13.13
CA LEU A 172 7.77 -12.29 12.13
C LEU A 172 9.07 -12.76 11.46
N LEU A 173 10.00 -13.30 12.25
CA LEU A 173 11.23 -13.89 11.76
C LEU A 173 10.91 -15.04 10.81
N SER A 174 10.21 -16.09 11.26
CA SER A 174 9.91 -17.25 10.42
C SER A 174 9.07 -16.93 9.18
N LEU A 175 8.22 -15.90 9.23
CA LEU A 175 7.58 -15.34 8.04
C LEU A 175 8.62 -14.76 7.07
N CYS A 176 9.56 -13.94 7.54
CA CYS A 176 10.63 -13.40 6.70
C CYS A 176 11.55 -14.52 6.16
N GLU A 177 11.83 -15.56 6.96
CA GLU A 177 12.60 -16.74 6.56
C GLU A 177 11.94 -17.43 5.36
N VAL A 178 10.65 -17.77 5.47
CA VAL A 178 9.89 -18.42 4.38
C VAL A 178 9.76 -17.53 3.13
N LEU A 179 9.57 -16.22 3.29
CA LEU A 179 9.36 -15.33 2.14
C LEU A 179 10.65 -14.99 1.39
N PHE A 180 11.76 -14.75 2.09
CA PHE A 180 13.00 -14.27 1.46
C PHE A 180 14.28 -14.52 2.29
N GLY A 181 14.22 -15.36 3.33
CA GLY A 181 15.38 -15.75 4.10
C GLY A 181 16.42 -16.44 3.20
N PRO A 182 17.69 -16.02 3.22
CA PRO A 182 18.72 -16.54 2.31
C PRO A 182 19.16 -17.99 2.56
N GLY A 183 18.50 -18.71 3.47
CA GLY A 183 18.83 -20.07 3.88
C GLY A 183 20.09 -20.15 4.75
N TRP A 184 20.06 -21.03 5.75
CA TRP A 184 21.21 -21.34 6.61
C TRP A 184 21.16 -22.80 7.04
N ALA A 185 22.33 -23.43 7.11
CA ALA A 185 22.56 -24.67 7.83
C ALA A 185 23.36 -24.32 9.09
N PRO A 186 22.71 -23.97 10.22
CA PRO A 186 23.42 -23.66 11.44
C PRO A 186 24.07 -24.94 11.96
N LYS A 187 25.30 -24.84 12.47
CA LYS A 187 25.95 -25.97 13.13
C LYS A 187 25.03 -26.50 14.24
N ASP A 188 24.89 -27.82 14.31
CA ASP A 188 24.13 -28.54 15.34
C ASP A 188 22.62 -28.21 15.38
N LYS A 189 22.03 -27.71 14.27
CA LYS A 189 20.57 -27.48 14.13
C LYS A 189 20.08 -27.86 12.73
N ALA A 190 18.80 -28.23 12.63
CA ALA A 190 18.15 -28.48 11.34
C ALA A 190 18.31 -27.26 10.40
N PRO A 191 18.66 -27.48 9.11
CA PRO A 191 18.83 -26.41 8.14
C PRO A 191 17.50 -25.72 7.87
N VAL A 192 17.52 -24.39 7.79
CA VAL A 192 16.35 -23.62 7.38
C VAL A 192 16.46 -23.42 5.86
N PRO A 193 15.44 -23.84 5.09
CA PRO A 193 15.48 -23.74 3.63
C PRO A 193 15.52 -22.29 3.17
N ALA A 194 15.99 -22.09 1.95
CA ALA A 194 15.96 -20.77 1.32
C ALA A 194 14.50 -20.37 1.04
N GLY A 195 14.13 -19.14 1.43
CA GLY A 195 12.79 -18.59 1.21
C GLY A 195 12.46 -18.34 -0.26
N LEU A 196 11.18 -18.11 -0.55
CA LEU A 196 10.62 -18.02 -1.91
C LEU A 196 11.34 -17.02 -2.82
N LEU A 197 11.81 -15.89 -2.28
CA LEU A 197 12.58 -14.86 -3.00
C LEU A 197 14.05 -14.79 -2.59
N ALA A 198 14.61 -15.83 -1.95
CA ALA A 198 16.01 -15.88 -1.54
C ALA A 198 16.97 -15.70 -2.73
N GLY A 199 16.72 -16.39 -3.84
CA GLY A 199 17.49 -16.29 -5.09
C GLY A 199 17.29 -14.97 -5.85
N ARG A 200 16.29 -14.16 -5.49
CA ARG A 200 16.03 -12.87 -6.14
C ARG A 200 16.99 -11.82 -5.59
N THR A 201 18.01 -11.48 -6.37
CA THR A 201 19.05 -10.48 -6.03
C THR A 201 19.09 -9.33 -7.06
N GLY A 202 19.79 -8.25 -6.72
CA GLY A 202 20.03 -7.10 -7.61
C GLY A 202 18.93 -6.04 -7.58
N ARG A 203 18.87 -5.18 -8.62
CA ARG A 203 17.99 -4.00 -8.66
C ARG A 203 16.52 -4.38 -8.42
N GLY A 204 15.90 -3.76 -7.42
CA GLY A 204 14.50 -3.99 -7.02
C GLY A 204 14.24 -5.28 -6.22
N ALA A 205 15.26 -6.04 -5.83
CA ALA A 205 15.07 -7.24 -5.01
C ALA A 205 14.43 -6.91 -3.65
N ALA A 206 14.93 -5.89 -2.93
CA ALA A 206 14.33 -5.43 -1.68
C ALA A 206 12.87 -4.96 -1.87
N THR A 207 12.56 -4.24 -2.95
CA THR A 207 11.18 -3.83 -3.30
C THR A 207 10.26 -5.04 -3.52
N ASP A 208 10.74 -6.08 -4.21
CA ASP A 208 9.96 -7.30 -4.46
C ASP A 208 9.71 -8.08 -3.16
N ARG A 209 10.73 -8.19 -2.30
CA ARG A 209 10.66 -8.85 -0.98
C ARG A 209 9.72 -8.12 -0.01
N LEU A 210 9.84 -6.79 0.09
CA LEU A 210 8.95 -5.94 0.89
C LEU A 210 7.51 -5.97 0.35
N GLY A 211 7.35 -5.93 -0.97
CA GLY A 211 6.05 -6.04 -1.63
C GLY A 211 5.36 -7.35 -1.31
N LEU A 212 6.07 -8.48 -1.40
CA LEU A 212 5.55 -9.80 -1.04
C LEU A 212 5.14 -9.87 0.43
N LEU A 213 5.98 -9.38 1.36
CA LEU A 213 5.66 -9.34 2.79
C LEU A 213 4.35 -8.59 3.08
N LEU A 214 4.22 -7.37 2.54
CA LEU A 214 3.03 -6.54 2.70
C LEU A 214 1.80 -7.17 2.05
N MET A 215 1.94 -7.83 0.90
CA MET A 215 0.86 -8.57 0.25
C MET A 215 0.41 -9.78 1.10
N VAL A 216 1.34 -10.57 1.65
CA VAL A 216 1.02 -11.74 2.51
C VAL A 216 0.27 -11.28 3.78
N LEU A 217 0.76 -10.24 4.44
CA LEU A 217 0.15 -9.65 5.63
C LEU A 217 -1.22 -8.96 5.35
N THR A 218 -1.58 -8.70 4.09
CA THR A 218 -2.89 -8.15 3.68
C THR A 218 -3.80 -9.14 2.93
N THR A 219 -3.34 -10.38 2.76
CA THR A 219 -4.07 -11.47 2.11
C THR A 219 -4.88 -12.27 3.13
N GLY A 220 -6.04 -12.80 2.73
CA GLY A 220 -6.85 -13.71 3.57
C GLY A 220 -6.36 -15.16 3.55
N SER A 221 -6.94 -16.04 4.38
CA SER A 221 -6.61 -17.48 4.40
C SER A 221 -6.83 -18.17 3.05
N ALA A 222 -7.86 -17.76 2.29
CA ALA A 222 -8.10 -18.23 0.93
C ALA A 222 -7.04 -17.80 -0.13
N GLY A 223 -5.95 -17.15 0.29
CA GLY A 223 -4.86 -16.71 -0.58
C GLY A 223 -5.18 -15.52 -1.49
N TRP A 224 -6.38 -14.94 -1.40
CA TRP A 224 -6.77 -13.76 -2.18
C TRP A 224 -6.32 -12.45 -1.50
N LEU A 225 -5.59 -11.62 -2.26
CA LEU A 225 -5.18 -10.29 -1.83
C LEU A 225 -6.40 -9.35 -1.77
N GLN A 226 -6.52 -8.62 -0.67
CA GLN A 226 -7.52 -7.56 -0.54
C GLN A 226 -7.13 -6.37 -1.42
N LEU A 227 -7.89 -6.13 -2.48
CA LEU A 227 -7.62 -5.06 -3.44
C LEU A 227 -8.09 -3.70 -2.92
N CYS A 228 -7.35 -2.65 -3.26
CA CYS A 228 -7.66 -1.33 -2.75
C CYS A 228 -9.00 -0.77 -3.30
N PRO A 229 -9.86 -0.18 -2.44
CA PRO A 229 -11.11 0.43 -2.87
C PRO A 229 -10.89 1.76 -3.61
N GLY A 230 -11.96 2.23 -4.27
CA GLY A 230 -12.01 3.52 -4.97
C GLY A 230 -11.68 3.46 -6.47
N SER A 231 -11.48 4.63 -7.07
CA SER A 231 -11.04 4.80 -8.46
C SER A 231 -9.57 4.39 -8.64
N VAL A 232 -9.23 3.82 -9.79
CA VAL A 232 -7.86 3.44 -10.18
C VAL A 232 -7.63 3.74 -11.65
N ASP A 233 -6.37 3.92 -12.04
CA ASP A 233 -5.92 4.00 -13.44
C ASP A 233 -6.39 2.76 -14.22
N THR A 234 -7.30 2.98 -15.17
CA THR A 234 -7.91 1.93 -15.99
C THR A 234 -6.91 1.23 -16.90
N SER A 235 -5.77 1.87 -17.23
CA SER A 235 -4.73 1.29 -18.08
C SER A 235 -3.85 0.25 -17.36
N ARG A 236 -3.86 0.22 -16.02
CA ARG A 236 -3.01 -0.68 -15.20
C ARG A 236 -3.80 -1.56 -14.23
N GLY A 237 -5.01 -1.15 -13.86
CA GLY A 237 -5.96 -1.94 -13.09
C GLY A 237 -5.70 -1.98 -11.57
N ARG A 238 -6.70 -2.49 -10.83
CA ARG A 238 -6.72 -2.57 -9.36
C ARG A 238 -5.53 -3.34 -8.74
N PRO A 239 -5.05 -4.47 -9.30
CA PRO A 239 -3.88 -5.17 -8.78
C PRO A 239 -2.64 -4.28 -8.67
N ALA A 240 -2.29 -3.57 -9.75
CA ALA A 240 -1.12 -2.69 -9.79
C ALA A 240 -1.25 -1.51 -8.82
N ALA A 241 -2.44 -0.91 -8.73
CA ALA A 241 -2.73 0.16 -7.78
C ALA A 241 -2.67 -0.30 -6.32
N THR A 242 -3.05 -1.55 -6.02
CA THR A 242 -2.98 -2.12 -4.67
C THR A 242 -1.52 -2.29 -4.22
N VAL A 243 -0.69 -2.93 -5.04
CA VAL A 243 0.76 -3.08 -4.75
C VAL A 243 1.45 -1.72 -4.64
N ALA A 244 1.07 -0.76 -5.49
CA ALA A 244 1.59 0.60 -5.43
C ALA A 244 1.23 1.32 -4.12
N ARG A 245 -0.02 1.21 -3.63
CA ARG A 245 -0.42 1.77 -2.33
C ARG A 245 0.30 1.10 -1.16
N LEU A 246 0.52 -0.21 -1.20
CA LEU A 246 1.28 -0.92 -0.15
C LEU A 246 2.73 -0.44 -0.06
N LEU A 247 3.39 -0.21 -1.21
CA LEU A 247 4.78 0.23 -1.29
C LEU A 247 4.97 1.76 -1.29
N GLY A 248 3.90 2.56 -1.23
CA GLY A 248 4.00 4.02 -1.34
C GLY A 248 4.55 4.52 -2.68
N CYS A 249 4.38 3.76 -3.77
CA CYS A 249 4.97 4.04 -5.08
C CYS A 249 3.91 4.25 -6.17
N SER A 250 4.32 4.44 -7.43
CA SER A 250 3.39 4.65 -8.55
C SER A 250 2.75 3.35 -9.04
N ALA A 251 1.54 3.42 -9.62
CA ALA A 251 0.87 2.26 -10.21
C ALA A 251 1.73 1.57 -11.31
N ALA A 252 2.59 2.31 -12.00
CA ALA A 252 3.55 1.76 -12.96
C ALA A 252 4.66 0.95 -12.28
N ALA A 253 5.15 1.37 -11.10
CA ALA A 253 6.10 0.61 -10.30
C ALA A 253 5.43 -0.63 -9.66
N GLY A 254 4.24 -0.48 -9.10
CA GLY A 254 3.44 -1.60 -8.57
C GLY A 254 3.15 -2.68 -9.61
N ALA A 255 2.83 -2.31 -10.86
CA ALA A 255 2.68 -3.24 -11.98
C ALA A 255 3.98 -4.02 -12.28
N LYS A 256 5.15 -3.36 -12.21
CA LYS A 256 6.45 -4.02 -12.42
C LYS A 256 6.80 -5.01 -11.30
N VAL A 257 6.49 -4.67 -10.04
CA VAL A 257 6.66 -5.58 -8.89
C VAL A 257 5.75 -6.79 -9.06
N LEU A 258 4.45 -6.57 -9.32
CA LEU A 258 3.48 -7.65 -9.50
C LEU A 258 3.90 -8.60 -10.65
N LYS A 259 4.36 -8.07 -11.79
CA LYS A 259 4.87 -8.90 -12.89
C LYS A 259 6.05 -9.77 -12.46
N ARG A 260 7.03 -9.23 -11.72
CA ARG A 260 8.17 -10.02 -11.20
C ARG A 260 7.75 -11.07 -10.19
N LEU A 261 6.77 -10.79 -9.33
CA LEU A 261 6.20 -11.76 -8.40
C LEU A 261 5.45 -12.89 -9.13
N GLN A 262 4.83 -12.61 -10.28
CA GLN A 262 4.28 -13.65 -11.16
C GLN A 262 5.40 -14.48 -11.84
N GLU A 263 6.47 -13.84 -12.31
CA GLU A 263 7.64 -14.51 -12.91
C GLU A 263 8.34 -15.46 -11.92
N HIS A 264 8.29 -15.17 -10.61
CA HIS A 264 8.78 -16.05 -9.53
C HIS A 264 7.72 -17.04 -9.01
N GLY A 265 6.53 -17.10 -9.60
CA GLY A 265 5.46 -18.05 -9.22
C GLY A 265 4.80 -17.79 -7.85
N VAL A 266 5.13 -16.70 -7.15
CA VAL A 266 4.58 -16.40 -5.81
C VAL A 266 3.24 -15.65 -5.86
N ALA A 267 2.88 -15.08 -7.02
CA ALA A 267 1.60 -14.42 -7.24
C ALA A 267 0.98 -14.82 -8.59
N GLU A 268 -0.35 -14.84 -8.65
CA GLU A 268 -1.14 -15.10 -9.86
C GLU A 268 -2.18 -13.99 -10.01
N VAL A 269 -2.32 -13.42 -11.21
CA VAL A 269 -3.35 -12.41 -11.52
C VAL A 269 -4.43 -13.07 -12.35
N VAL A 270 -5.52 -13.45 -11.69
CA VAL A 270 -6.68 -14.08 -12.34
C VAL A 270 -7.58 -12.99 -12.90
N ARG A 271 -7.82 -13.01 -14.22
CA ARG A 271 -8.81 -12.17 -14.88
C ARG A 271 -10.07 -13.00 -15.12
N LYS A 272 -11.21 -12.53 -14.62
CA LYS A 272 -12.53 -13.11 -14.92
C LYS A 272 -13.14 -12.29 -16.05
N GLU A 273 -13.39 -12.95 -17.18
CA GLU A 273 -14.20 -12.40 -18.26
C GLU A 273 -15.65 -12.31 -17.77
N THR A 274 -16.30 -11.17 -18.02
CA THR A 274 -17.76 -11.07 -17.90
C THR A 274 -18.41 -11.51 -19.21
N GLY A 275 -19.68 -11.92 -19.20
CA GLY A 275 -20.40 -12.41 -20.39
C GLY A 275 -20.50 -11.43 -21.58
N SER A 276 -20.01 -10.20 -21.40
CA SER A 276 -19.81 -9.17 -22.44
C SER A 276 -18.43 -9.22 -23.14
N GLY A 277 -17.57 -10.20 -22.84
CA GLY A 277 -16.21 -10.29 -23.38
C GLY A 277 -15.21 -9.27 -22.80
N LEU A 278 -15.62 -8.49 -21.81
CA LEU A 278 -14.77 -7.49 -21.15
C LEU A 278 -14.12 -8.07 -19.88
N ASN A 279 -12.84 -7.74 -19.68
CA ASN A 279 -12.01 -8.22 -18.58
C ASN A 279 -12.25 -7.44 -17.27
N ALA A 280 -13.50 -7.37 -16.81
CA ALA A 280 -13.95 -6.41 -15.78
C ALA A 280 -13.45 -6.69 -14.35
N GLN A 281 -13.08 -7.94 -14.00
CA GLN A 281 -12.61 -8.30 -12.66
C GLN A 281 -11.24 -8.99 -12.68
N SER A 282 -10.20 -8.26 -12.28
CA SER A 282 -8.86 -8.83 -12.02
C SER A 282 -8.67 -9.02 -10.50
N ARG A 283 -8.41 -10.25 -10.05
CA ARG A 283 -8.04 -10.60 -8.66
C ARG A 283 -6.57 -11.04 -8.60
N VAL A 284 -5.95 -10.92 -7.43
CA VAL A 284 -4.59 -11.45 -7.19
C VAL A 284 -4.67 -12.57 -6.16
N ARG A 285 -4.11 -13.73 -6.48
CA ARG A 285 -3.92 -14.87 -5.58
C ARG A 285 -2.43 -15.00 -5.24
N LEU A 286 -2.10 -15.07 -3.97
CA LEU A 286 -0.76 -15.48 -3.51
C LEU A 286 -0.72 -17.01 -3.45
N VAL A 287 -0.05 -17.60 -4.43
CA VAL A 287 0.05 -19.06 -4.58
C VAL A 287 0.60 -19.75 -3.32
N PRO A 288 1.65 -19.24 -2.64
CA PRO A 288 2.18 -19.85 -1.42
C PRO A 288 1.17 -19.84 -0.26
N VAL A 289 0.40 -18.75 -0.10
CA VAL A 289 -0.61 -18.66 0.98
C VAL A 289 -1.79 -19.58 0.69
N ALA A 290 -2.24 -19.65 -0.56
CA ALA A 290 -3.29 -20.59 -0.97
C ALA A 290 -2.86 -22.06 -0.76
N LYS A 291 -1.64 -22.42 -1.19
CA LYS A 291 -1.07 -23.77 -0.96
C LYS A 291 -0.91 -24.08 0.54
N ALA A 292 -0.44 -23.11 1.34
CA ALA A 292 -0.31 -23.27 2.79
C ALA A 292 -1.65 -23.58 3.48
N HIS A 293 -2.75 -22.97 3.04
CA HIS A 293 -4.10 -23.24 3.57
C HIS A 293 -4.85 -24.38 2.83
N GLY A 294 -4.15 -25.25 2.09
CA GLY A 294 -4.75 -26.42 1.42
C GLY A 294 -5.68 -26.11 0.24
N VAL A 295 -5.70 -24.86 -0.25
CA VAL A 295 -6.58 -24.45 -1.35
C VAL A 295 -5.99 -24.89 -2.69
N ALA A 296 -6.77 -25.64 -3.48
CA ALA A 296 -6.35 -26.12 -4.79
C ALA A 296 -5.95 -24.97 -5.75
N VAL A 297 -4.70 -24.98 -6.20
CA VAL A 297 -4.15 -24.03 -7.18
C VAL A 297 -3.98 -24.75 -8.52
N ARG A 298 -4.89 -24.50 -9.47
CA ARG A 298 -4.76 -24.95 -10.86
C ARG A 298 -3.52 -24.31 -11.50
N GLU A 299 -2.52 -25.10 -11.87
CA GLU A 299 -1.27 -24.60 -12.43
C GLU A 299 -1.44 -24.14 -13.89
N ALA A 300 -1.33 -22.83 -14.13
CA ALA A 300 -1.42 -22.23 -15.46
C ALA A 300 -0.03 -22.01 -16.09
N ARG A 301 0.71 -23.08 -16.38
CA ARG A 301 2.03 -23.00 -17.04
C ARG A 301 1.91 -22.98 -18.57
N ARG A 302 1.57 -21.83 -19.17
CA ARG A 302 1.78 -21.61 -20.62
C ARG A 302 3.16 -21.00 -20.89
N VAL A 303 4.13 -21.87 -21.17
CA VAL A 303 5.33 -21.49 -21.93
C VAL A 303 4.92 -21.38 -23.39
N ALA A 304 4.88 -20.16 -23.94
CA ALA A 304 4.65 -19.93 -25.36
C ALA A 304 5.93 -19.35 -26.00
N LYS A 305 6.84 -20.24 -26.40
CA LYS A 305 7.75 -19.95 -27.53
C LYS A 305 6.93 -20.09 -28.81
N SER A 306 6.40 -18.99 -29.35
CA SER A 306 5.90 -18.99 -30.73
C SER A 306 6.98 -18.45 -31.66
N VAL A 307 7.75 -19.36 -32.25
CA VAL A 307 8.48 -19.06 -33.49
C VAL A 307 7.45 -18.93 -34.62
N PHE A 308 7.70 -18.03 -35.56
CA PHE A 308 6.86 -17.80 -36.73
C PHE A 308 6.68 -19.06 -37.58
N SER A 309 5.46 -19.29 -38.04
CA SER A 309 5.14 -19.69 -39.42
C SER A 309 3.63 -19.51 -39.65
N GLY A 310 3.21 -19.22 -40.87
CA GLY A 310 1.80 -19.03 -41.22
C GLY A 310 1.44 -19.63 -42.57
N LEU A 311 0.15 -19.50 -42.92
CA LEU A 311 -0.46 -19.69 -44.25
C LEU A 311 -0.52 -21.10 -44.87
N ALA A 312 -1.72 -21.69 -44.83
CA ALA A 312 -2.49 -22.39 -45.89
C ALA A 312 -3.58 -23.24 -45.19
N VAL A 313 -4.90 -23.12 -45.39
CA VAL A 313 -5.78 -23.08 -46.58
C VAL A 313 -6.02 -24.48 -47.19
N THR A 314 -7.31 -24.83 -47.40
CA THR A 314 -7.89 -26.13 -47.87
C THR A 314 -7.77 -27.33 -46.92
N ALA A 315 -8.65 -28.36 -46.94
CA ALA A 315 -10.07 -28.47 -47.30
C ALA A 315 -10.62 -29.85 -46.82
N SER A 316 -11.96 -29.97 -46.82
CA SER A 316 -12.83 -31.17 -46.73
C SER A 316 -12.21 -32.59 -46.93
N GLY A 317 -12.73 -33.56 -46.18
CA GLY A 317 -12.56 -35.00 -46.46
C GLY A 317 -13.12 -35.90 -45.35
N ASP A 318 -14.37 -36.35 -45.48
CA ASP A 318 -14.96 -37.40 -44.65
C ASP A 318 -14.33 -38.77 -44.93
N LEU A 319 -14.35 -39.68 -43.95
CA LEU A 319 -14.83 -41.07 -44.10
C LEU A 319 -14.83 -41.81 -42.76
N GLU A 320 -15.87 -42.63 -42.56
CA GLU A 320 -16.18 -43.38 -41.34
C GLU A 320 -15.53 -44.79 -41.30
N SER A 321 -15.86 -45.54 -40.24
CA SER A 321 -15.73 -47.01 -40.06
C SER A 321 -14.39 -47.49 -39.46
N GLY A 322 -14.38 -48.37 -38.45
CA GLY A 322 -15.52 -48.94 -37.72
C GLY A 322 -15.14 -49.66 -36.42
N GLU A 323 -16.11 -49.69 -35.52
CA GLU A 323 -16.54 -50.77 -34.62
C GLU A 323 -15.60 -51.94 -34.26
N THR A 324 -15.44 -52.16 -32.95
CA THR A 324 -15.92 -53.31 -32.15
C THR A 324 -15.55 -53.00 -30.69
N GLY A 325 -16.47 -52.88 -29.72
CA GLY A 325 -17.09 -53.97 -28.95
C GLY A 325 -16.26 -54.24 -27.68
N GLU A 326 -16.75 -54.35 -26.43
CA GLU A 326 -18.08 -54.44 -25.79
C GLU A 326 -17.95 -53.77 -24.38
N THR A 327 -18.91 -53.05 -23.76
CA THR A 327 -20.11 -53.53 -23.01
C THR A 327 -19.83 -54.77 -22.13
N LEU A 328 -20.13 -54.89 -20.82
CA LEU A 328 -21.00 -54.22 -19.82
C LEU A 328 -20.36 -54.41 -18.41
N GLY A 329 -20.86 -53.84 -17.29
CA GLY A 329 -22.08 -53.07 -17.09
C GLY A 329 -22.19 -52.49 -15.68
N ALA A 330 -23.30 -51.80 -15.43
CA ALA A 330 -23.62 -51.15 -14.17
C ALA A 330 -24.69 -51.91 -13.38
N THR A 331 -24.68 -51.76 -12.06
CA THR A 331 -25.84 -51.97 -11.19
C THR A 331 -25.95 -50.81 -10.20
N GLY A 332 -27.07 -50.07 -10.26
CA GLY A 332 -27.50 -49.15 -9.20
C GLY A 332 -27.97 -49.94 -7.95
N ILE A 333 -28.53 -49.31 -6.93
CA ILE A 333 -29.79 -48.53 -7.01
C ILE A 333 -29.91 -47.58 -5.79
N GLU A 334 -30.38 -46.35 -6.08
CA GLU A 334 -31.21 -45.40 -5.29
C GLU A 334 -30.93 -45.14 -3.78
N GLY A 335 -31.22 -43.95 -3.23
CA GLY A 335 -31.75 -42.67 -3.72
C GLY A 335 -31.40 -41.59 -2.67
N ALA A 336 -31.93 -40.38 -2.56
CA ALA A 336 -32.85 -39.50 -3.27
C ALA A 336 -32.85 -38.19 -2.44
N GLY A 337 -33.11 -37.02 -3.04
CA GLY A 337 -33.31 -35.77 -2.27
C GLY A 337 -32.54 -34.56 -2.81
N GLU A 338 -33.13 -33.88 -3.79
CA GLU A 338 -32.78 -32.49 -4.08
C GLU A 338 -33.29 -31.58 -2.96
N GLY A 339 -32.48 -30.60 -2.55
CA GLY A 339 -32.78 -29.69 -1.45
C GLY A 339 -31.98 -28.39 -1.57
N GLU A 340 -32.70 -27.31 -1.88
CA GLU A 340 -32.27 -25.94 -2.12
C GLU A 340 -31.12 -25.43 -1.21
N THR A 341 -29.97 -25.06 -1.80
CA THR A 341 -29.00 -24.19 -1.12
C THR A 341 -29.34 -22.72 -1.36
N ALA A 342 -30.16 -22.16 -0.46
CA ALA A 342 -30.44 -20.73 -0.41
C ALA A 342 -29.16 -19.89 -0.24
N GLY A 343 -29.10 -18.73 -0.89
CA GLY A 343 -27.93 -17.85 -0.84
C GLY A 343 -27.81 -17.13 0.50
N SER A 344 -26.60 -17.14 1.08
CA SER A 344 -26.24 -16.24 2.18
C SER A 344 -25.49 -15.03 1.65
N ALA A 345 -25.95 -13.83 1.99
CA ALA A 345 -25.41 -12.57 1.51
C ALA A 345 -24.14 -12.14 2.28
N ASP A 346 -23.12 -11.66 1.55
CA ASP A 346 -21.98 -10.96 2.14
C ASP A 346 -22.42 -9.60 2.70
N LEU A 347 -22.59 -9.48 4.02
CA LEU A 347 -22.73 -8.20 4.70
C LEU A 347 -21.36 -7.55 4.93
N ALA A 348 -21.25 -6.28 4.52
CA ALA A 348 -20.05 -5.49 4.69
C ALA A 348 -20.15 -4.58 5.93
N ALA A 349 -19.27 -4.74 6.91
CA ALA A 349 -18.90 -3.67 7.83
C ALA A 349 -17.57 -3.95 8.55
N THR A 350 -16.61 -3.04 8.41
CA THR A 350 -15.81 -2.46 9.53
C THR A 350 -14.83 -1.45 8.94
N ALA A 351 -15.21 -0.17 9.01
CA ALA A 351 -14.32 0.93 8.65
C ALA A 351 -13.39 1.25 9.84
N GLN A 352 -12.11 1.53 9.56
CA GLN A 352 -11.20 2.18 10.53
C GLN A 352 -9.93 2.71 9.84
N HIS A 353 -9.98 3.89 9.22
CA HIS A 353 -8.80 4.67 8.82
C HIS A 353 -9.10 6.18 8.81
N HIS A 354 -8.99 6.81 9.98
CA HIS A 354 -8.90 8.28 10.10
C HIS A 354 -7.83 8.66 11.12
N THR A 355 -6.80 9.38 10.67
CA THR A 355 -6.19 10.50 11.41
C THR A 355 -5.77 11.53 10.37
N LEU A 356 -6.07 12.80 10.64
CA LEU A 356 -5.74 13.96 9.79
C LEU A 356 -4.23 14.16 9.69
N HIS A 357 -3.71 14.60 8.53
CA HIS A 357 -2.63 15.60 8.46
C HIS A 357 -2.61 16.33 7.10
N ALA A 358 -2.27 17.61 7.14
CA ALA A 358 -1.93 18.43 5.98
C ALA A 358 -0.45 18.85 6.03
N SER A 359 0.11 19.21 4.88
CA SER A 359 1.51 19.66 4.65
C SER A 359 2.60 18.60 4.91
N GLY A 360 3.64 18.43 4.07
CA GLY A 360 3.99 19.11 2.83
C GLY A 360 5.44 19.62 2.83
N VAL A 361 6.40 18.77 2.46
CA VAL A 361 7.80 19.15 2.16
C VAL A 361 8.34 18.32 0.99
N THR A 362 9.11 19.00 0.14
CA THR A 362 9.74 18.51 -1.10
C THR A 362 11.09 17.84 -0.83
N ALA A 363 11.44 16.82 -1.61
CA ALA A 363 12.81 16.33 -1.73
C ALA A 363 13.30 16.49 -3.18
N GLY A 364 14.10 17.52 -3.43
CA GLY A 364 14.89 17.65 -4.65
C GLY A 364 16.25 16.98 -4.50
N GLY A 365 16.84 16.48 -5.59
CA GLY A 365 18.16 15.86 -5.54
C GLY A 365 18.56 15.25 -6.89
N SER A 366 19.22 16.03 -7.74
CA SER A 366 19.76 15.52 -9.00
C SER A 366 20.92 14.57 -8.74
N LEU A 367 20.96 13.43 -9.45
CA LEU A 367 22.17 12.63 -9.60
C LEU A 367 22.55 12.55 -11.07
N SER A 368 23.64 13.23 -11.40
CA SER A 368 24.33 13.12 -12.68
C SER A 368 24.72 11.67 -12.94
N LEU A 369 24.39 11.16 -14.13
CA LEU A 369 24.99 9.94 -14.67
C LEU A 369 25.79 10.31 -15.90
N SER A 370 27.12 10.25 -15.76
CA SER A 370 28.10 10.33 -16.83
C SER A 370 28.33 8.95 -17.45
N GLY A 371 28.77 8.95 -18.71
CA GLY A 371 29.03 7.73 -19.49
C GLY A 371 27.78 7.28 -20.28
N GLY A 372 27.79 7.20 -21.61
CA GLY A 372 28.89 7.40 -22.55
C GLY A 372 28.83 6.33 -23.64
N PHE A 373 28.37 6.69 -24.83
CA PHE A 373 28.49 5.86 -26.02
C PHE A 373 28.77 6.75 -27.23
N SER A 374 29.98 6.65 -27.75
CA SER A 374 30.39 7.32 -28.98
C SER A 374 29.90 6.57 -30.21
N GLY A 375 29.47 7.32 -31.22
CA GLY A 375 29.14 6.82 -32.55
C GLY A 375 29.26 7.96 -33.55
N GLU A 376 30.48 8.25 -34.01
CA GLU A 376 30.76 9.41 -34.88
C GLU A 376 30.14 9.26 -36.28
N GLY A 377 29.34 10.26 -36.68
CA GLY A 377 28.94 10.53 -38.06
C GLY A 377 29.51 11.89 -38.49
N ARG A 378 30.40 11.91 -39.47
CA ARG A 378 31.33 13.02 -39.75
C ARG A 378 30.67 14.36 -40.13
N ARG A 379 31.25 15.43 -39.55
CA ARG A 379 31.37 16.84 -39.99
C ARG A 379 30.66 17.31 -41.26
N GLY A 380 29.99 18.46 -41.14
CA GLY A 380 29.72 19.40 -42.23
C GLY A 380 29.30 20.79 -41.71
N GLU A 381 30.23 21.75 -41.63
CA GLU A 381 29.89 23.16 -41.42
C GLU A 381 29.34 23.76 -42.73
N GLY A 382 28.19 24.43 -42.69
CA GLY A 382 27.50 24.88 -43.91
C GLY A 382 26.54 26.05 -43.68
N ARG A 383 27.04 27.25 -43.93
CA ARG A 383 26.40 28.57 -43.78
C ARG A 383 24.94 28.66 -44.29
N ARG A 384 24.15 29.53 -43.61
CA ARG A 384 22.87 30.06 -44.10
C ARG A 384 23.00 30.61 -45.53
N PRO A 385 22.05 30.32 -46.45
CA PRO A 385 21.93 31.06 -47.70
C PRO A 385 21.43 32.49 -47.43
N GLY A 386 22.17 33.48 -47.92
CA GLY A 386 21.73 34.87 -47.97
C GLY A 386 20.76 35.15 -49.11
N ARG A 387 20.13 36.32 -49.09
CA ARG A 387 19.22 36.79 -50.14
C ARG A 387 19.96 36.99 -51.46
N ALA A 388 19.30 36.65 -52.58
CA ALA A 388 19.62 37.16 -53.90
C ALA A 388 18.34 37.70 -54.56
N CYS A 389 18.30 39.02 -54.76
CA CYS A 389 17.53 39.65 -55.83
C CYS A 389 18.46 39.82 -57.04
N VAL A 390 18.01 40.51 -58.11
CA VAL A 390 18.67 40.68 -59.43
C VAL A 390 18.39 39.44 -60.31
N ARG A 391 17.82 39.54 -61.53
CA ARG A 391 17.93 40.51 -62.64
C ARG A 391 16.58 40.48 -63.45
N GLU A 392 16.15 41.34 -64.38
CA GLU A 392 16.74 42.33 -65.30
C GLU A 392 15.82 43.56 -65.50
N GLY A 393 16.35 44.63 -66.10
CA GLY A 393 15.57 45.73 -66.68
C GLY A 393 16.41 46.56 -67.65
N GLN A 394 15.78 47.03 -68.75
CA GLN A 394 16.18 47.99 -69.81
C GLN A 394 15.35 47.65 -71.07
N ALA A 395 14.90 48.54 -71.98
CA ALA A 395 14.74 50.00 -72.06
C ALA A 395 13.68 50.27 -73.22
N ALA A 396 13.31 51.46 -73.69
CA ALA A 396 13.70 52.86 -73.44
C ALA A 396 12.57 53.86 -73.80
N ASP A 397 12.79 55.15 -73.50
CA ASP A 397 12.40 56.39 -74.19
C ASP A 397 11.01 56.60 -74.83
N SER A 398 10.27 57.59 -74.32
CA SER A 398 10.08 58.91 -74.97
C SER A 398 9.35 59.91 -74.06
N GLU A 399 9.34 61.20 -74.43
CA GLU A 399 9.23 62.35 -73.51
C GLU A 399 7.82 62.92 -73.27
N THR A 400 7.71 63.67 -72.16
CA THR A 400 6.78 64.82 -71.92
C THR A 400 5.27 64.66 -72.11
N THR A 401 4.51 64.80 -71.02
CA THR A 401 3.77 66.06 -70.70
C THR A 401 3.08 65.98 -69.33
N VAL A 402 2.80 67.14 -68.72
CA VAL A 402 2.14 67.27 -67.42
C VAL A 402 0.65 67.61 -67.60
N ALA A 403 -0.25 66.83 -67.00
CA ALA A 403 -1.58 67.30 -66.55
C ALA A 403 -2.24 66.30 -65.59
N GLU A 404 -3.09 66.80 -64.70
CA GLU A 404 -3.82 66.05 -63.69
C GLU A 404 -4.94 65.16 -64.28
N SER A 405 -5.18 63.97 -63.71
CA SER A 405 -6.56 63.51 -63.48
C SER A 405 -6.69 62.32 -62.53
N LYS A 406 -7.83 62.35 -61.82
CA LYS A 406 -8.32 61.44 -60.77
C LYS A 406 -8.44 59.98 -61.23
N SER A 407 -8.05 59.05 -60.36
CA SER A 407 -8.35 57.62 -60.51
C SER A 407 -9.84 57.30 -60.39
N PRO A 408 -10.32 56.34 -61.18
CA PRO A 408 -11.32 55.38 -60.74
C PRO A 408 -10.80 53.94 -60.95
N VAL A 409 -10.58 53.20 -59.86
CA VAL A 409 -10.43 51.74 -59.92
C VAL A 409 -11.65 51.12 -59.23
N ALA A 410 -12.44 50.41 -60.01
CA ALA A 410 -13.51 49.57 -59.52
C ALA A 410 -13.03 48.12 -59.31
N GLY A 411 -13.72 47.39 -58.45
CA GLY A 411 -13.98 45.98 -58.74
C GLY A 411 -13.38 44.92 -57.80
N VAL A 412 -14.26 44.36 -56.98
CA VAL A 412 -14.34 42.92 -56.64
C VAL A 412 -13.21 42.30 -55.79
N GLY A 413 -13.45 42.27 -54.47
CA GLY A 413 -12.93 41.23 -53.57
C GLY A 413 -14.11 40.46 -52.94
N PRO A 414 -14.24 39.13 -53.10
CA PRO A 414 -15.44 38.41 -52.69
C PRO A 414 -15.44 37.90 -51.24
N LEU A 415 -16.61 38.10 -50.61
CA LEU A 415 -17.24 37.27 -49.56
C LEU A 415 -16.60 37.21 -48.16
N ARG A 416 -17.15 38.08 -47.30
CA ARG A 416 -17.12 37.97 -45.83
C ARG A 416 -18.01 36.81 -45.36
N SER A 417 -17.60 36.11 -44.32
CA SER A 417 -18.54 35.41 -43.42
C SER A 417 -19.12 36.39 -42.40
N GLU A 418 -20.38 36.20 -42.04
CA GLU A 418 -21.17 37.12 -41.22
C GLU A 418 -20.77 37.07 -39.73
N LYS A 419 -20.97 38.19 -39.02
CA LYS A 419 -20.81 38.27 -37.57
C LYS A 419 -22.11 37.87 -36.88
N PRO A 420 -22.10 36.98 -35.86
CA PRO A 420 -23.24 36.81 -34.97
C PRO A 420 -23.59 38.13 -34.24
N THR A 421 -24.88 38.30 -33.99
CA THR A 421 -25.49 39.51 -33.43
C THR A 421 -25.03 39.79 -31.99
N LYS A 422 -24.96 41.08 -31.63
CA LYS A 422 -24.69 41.53 -30.25
C LYS A 422 -25.87 41.19 -29.32
N SER A 423 -25.56 40.73 -28.10
CA SER A 423 -26.45 40.89 -26.95
C SER A 423 -26.04 42.14 -26.15
N PRO A 424 -26.97 42.89 -25.53
CA PRO A 424 -26.68 44.21 -24.98
C PRO A 424 -26.28 44.18 -23.49
N VAL A 425 -25.26 44.96 -23.13
CA VAL A 425 -25.13 45.66 -21.84
C VAL A 425 -24.46 47.02 -22.13
N ASP A 426 -24.97 48.09 -21.53
CA ASP A 426 -24.73 49.47 -21.96
C ASP A 426 -23.33 50.02 -21.66
N GLU A 427 -22.75 50.73 -22.64
CA GLU A 427 -21.74 51.77 -22.42
C GLU A 427 -22.36 53.12 -22.78
N GLN A 428 -22.64 53.95 -21.77
CA GLN A 428 -23.26 55.26 -21.97
C GLN A 428 -22.20 56.35 -22.17
N GLU A 429 -22.25 57.03 -23.31
CA GLU A 429 -21.36 58.11 -23.69
C GLU A 429 -21.48 59.33 -22.75
N GLN A 430 -20.37 60.00 -22.46
CA GLN A 430 -20.38 61.34 -21.85
C GLN A 430 -19.94 62.39 -22.88
N ALA A 431 -20.93 63.05 -23.50
CA ALA A 431 -20.71 64.30 -24.23
C ALA A 431 -20.52 65.47 -23.25
N GLY A 432 -19.65 66.42 -23.60
CA GLY A 432 -19.39 67.62 -22.79
C GLY A 432 -20.23 68.82 -23.20
N GLY A 433 -20.41 69.77 -22.27
CA GLY A 433 -21.02 71.08 -22.51
C GLY A 433 -20.75 72.00 -21.32
N ALA A 434 -20.35 73.24 -21.59
CA ALA A 434 -19.99 74.22 -20.57
C ALA A 434 -20.83 75.50 -20.71
N ALA A 435 -21.27 76.08 -19.59
CA ALA A 435 -21.59 77.51 -19.46
C ALA A 435 -21.72 77.91 -17.96
N ALA A 436 -21.54 79.20 -17.67
CA ALA A 436 -21.44 79.78 -16.33
C ALA A 436 -22.80 80.18 -15.70
N GLY A 437 -22.82 80.43 -14.39
CA GLY A 437 -23.93 81.17 -13.75
C GLY A 437 -24.08 81.06 -12.23
N ALA A 438 -23.34 81.89 -11.49
CA ALA A 438 -23.60 82.49 -10.15
C ALA A 438 -24.49 81.80 -9.07
N GLY A 439 -24.08 81.95 -7.79
CA GLY A 439 -24.99 81.92 -6.62
C GLY A 439 -24.62 80.89 -5.55
N ALA A 440 -24.17 81.35 -4.38
CA ALA A 440 -23.65 80.48 -3.33
C ALA A 440 -24.72 79.95 -2.36
N ARG A 441 -24.67 78.64 -2.05
CA ARG A 441 -24.89 78.11 -0.69
C ARG A 441 -24.22 76.73 -0.53
N LEU A 442 -23.65 76.50 0.65
CA LEU A 442 -23.13 75.21 1.12
C LEU A 442 -24.26 74.17 1.11
N THR A 443 -24.07 72.85 0.94
CA THR A 443 -22.92 71.99 1.26
C THR A 443 -23.05 70.66 0.49
N VAL A 444 -21.93 69.98 0.17
CA VAL A 444 -21.71 68.51 0.12
C VAL A 444 -20.48 68.22 -0.77
N VAL A 445 -19.65 67.26 -0.34
CA VAL A 445 -18.33 66.97 -0.94
C VAL A 445 -18.47 66.29 -2.30
N GLY A 446 -18.44 67.09 -3.38
CA GLY A 446 -18.24 66.61 -4.74
C GLY A 446 -16.78 66.22 -4.98
N ALA A 447 -16.40 64.99 -4.64
CA ALA A 447 -15.07 64.45 -4.97
C ALA A 447 -14.92 64.32 -6.49
N GLY A 448 -14.19 65.26 -7.10
CA GLY A 448 -13.93 65.24 -8.55
C GLY A 448 -13.25 63.95 -8.98
N LYS A 449 -13.63 63.44 -10.17
CA LYS A 449 -12.99 62.30 -10.83
C LYS A 449 -11.55 62.64 -11.21
N THR A 450 -10.64 62.61 -10.24
CA THR A 450 -9.21 62.56 -10.52
C THR A 450 -8.93 61.32 -11.37
N ARG A 451 -8.34 61.51 -12.56
CA ARG A 451 -7.67 60.43 -13.28
C ARG A 451 -6.58 59.91 -12.34
N GLN A 452 -6.87 58.84 -11.59
CA GLN A 452 -5.90 58.25 -10.68
C GLN A 452 -4.75 57.66 -11.51
N GLN A 453 -3.66 58.43 -11.58
CA GLN A 453 -2.42 58.03 -12.22
C GLN A 453 -1.97 56.68 -11.63
N GLY A 454 -1.51 55.78 -12.48
CA GLY A 454 -1.03 54.47 -12.06
C GLY A 454 0.21 54.58 -11.15
N ARG A 455 0.50 53.51 -10.42
CA ARG A 455 1.74 53.38 -9.67
C ARG A 455 2.90 53.27 -10.67
N PRO A 456 3.93 54.14 -10.62
CA PRO A 456 5.05 54.10 -11.57
C PRO A 456 5.95 52.89 -11.37
N MET A 457 5.98 52.31 -10.16
CA MET A 457 6.69 51.08 -9.83
C MET A 457 5.77 49.86 -9.90
N LEU A 458 6.38 48.71 -10.22
CA LEU A 458 5.77 47.39 -10.07
C LEU A 458 5.40 47.09 -8.60
N PRO A 459 4.54 46.08 -8.33
CA PRO A 459 4.18 45.67 -6.98
C PRO A 459 5.40 45.42 -6.06
N ALA A 460 5.22 45.70 -4.77
CA ALA A 460 6.27 45.49 -3.77
C ALA A 460 6.59 43.99 -3.58
N ASP A 461 5.58 43.14 -3.72
CA ASP A 461 5.65 41.67 -3.75
C ASP A 461 6.72 41.18 -4.74
N LEU A 462 7.63 40.32 -4.27
CA LEU A 462 8.80 39.89 -5.03
C LEU A 462 8.42 38.99 -6.22
N ASP A 463 7.45 38.10 -6.04
CA ASP A 463 7.02 37.17 -7.09
C ASP A 463 6.34 37.91 -8.24
N LEU A 464 5.43 38.84 -7.90
CA LEU A 464 4.76 39.69 -8.88
C LEU A 464 5.74 40.66 -9.56
N ARG A 465 6.74 41.17 -8.83
CA ARG A 465 7.78 42.03 -9.42
C ARG A 465 8.62 41.26 -10.43
N VAL A 466 9.13 40.08 -10.07
CA VAL A 466 9.90 39.21 -10.99
C VAL A 466 9.06 38.86 -12.21
N ALA A 467 7.83 38.37 -12.00
CA ALA A 467 6.92 37.97 -13.07
C ALA A 467 6.61 39.11 -14.05
N LEU A 468 6.33 40.33 -13.56
CA LEU A 468 5.91 41.47 -14.37
C LEU A 468 7.09 42.35 -14.85
N THR A 469 8.33 42.03 -14.49
CA THR A 469 9.52 42.80 -14.94
C THR A 469 9.62 42.96 -16.46
N PRO A 470 9.36 41.93 -17.31
CA PRO A 470 9.38 42.06 -18.77
C PRO A 470 8.31 42.99 -19.36
N VAL A 471 7.33 43.43 -18.56
CA VAL A 471 6.25 44.33 -18.98
C VAL A 471 6.21 45.62 -18.14
N ALA A 472 7.32 45.96 -17.47
CA ALA A 472 7.40 47.13 -16.59
C ALA A 472 7.08 48.45 -17.31
N TRP A 473 7.46 48.60 -18.58
CA TRP A 473 7.11 49.76 -19.41
C TRP A 473 5.60 49.80 -19.75
N LEU A 474 5.03 48.66 -20.13
CA LEU A 474 3.58 48.54 -20.38
C LEU A 474 2.76 48.82 -19.12
N TRP A 475 3.28 48.47 -17.94
CA TRP A 475 2.68 48.72 -16.62
C TRP A 475 2.59 50.21 -16.25
N GLN A 476 3.58 51.02 -16.63
CA GLN A 476 3.59 52.47 -16.37
C GLN A 476 2.45 53.20 -17.13
N GLY A 477 2.03 52.67 -18.28
CA GLY A 477 0.91 53.20 -19.07
C GLY A 477 -0.49 52.82 -18.54
N LEU A 478 -0.59 52.03 -17.47
CA LEU A 478 -1.87 51.57 -16.92
C LEU A 478 -2.41 52.54 -15.86
N ASN A 479 -3.73 52.70 -15.81
CA ASN A 479 -4.38 53.34 -14.66
C ASN A 479 -4.48 52.38 -13.46
N ARG A 480 -4.75 52.92 -12.26
CA ARG A 480 -4.77 52.13 -11.02
C ARG A 480 -5.70 50.89 -11.07
N TRP A 481 -6.90 51.02 -11.61
CA TRP A 481 -7.85 49.89 -11.72
C TRP A 481 -7.34 48.80 -12.68
N GLN A 482 -6.70 49.20 -13.79
CA GLN A 482 -6.07 48.27 -14.73
C GLN A 482 -4.88 47.54 -14.07
N GLN A 483 -4.07 48.26 -13.29
CA GLN A 483 -2.96 47.69 -12.53
C GLN A 483 -3.45 46.66 -11.49
N ASP A 484 -4.48 46.98 -10.71
CA ASP A 484 -5.07 46.06 -9.73
C ASP A 484 -5.62 44.79 -10.42
N ARG A 485 -6.24 44.93 -11.60
CA ARG A 485 -6.74 43.77 -12.39
C ARG A 485 -5.62 42.92 -13.00
N VAL A 486 -4.51 43.53 -13.44
CA VAL A 486 -3.32 42.79 -13.90
C VAL A 486 -2.67 42.04 -12.74
N VAL A 487 -2.64 42.62 -11.53
CA VAL A 487 -2.13 41.94 -10.33
C VAL A 487 -2.94 40.70 -9.97
N GLU A 488 -4.28 40.79 -9.95
CA GLU A 488 -5.11 39.62 -9.65
C GLU A 488 -4.98 38.53 -10.72
N ALA A 489 -4.91 38.89 -12.00
CA ALA A 489 -4.64 37.94 -13.08
C ALA A 489 -3.26 37.27 -12.95
N ALA A 490 -2.21 38.04 -12.62
CA ALA A 490 -0.87 37.52 -12.42
C ALA A 490 -0.77 36.59 -11.19
N LYS A 491 -1.45 36.92 -10.08
CA LYS A 491 -1.56 36.04 -8.91
C LYS A 491 -2.24 34.70 -9.27
N ALA A 492 -3.34 34.74 -10.01
CA ALA A 492 -4.06 33.55 -10.44
C ALA A 492 -3.20 32.64 -11.33
N GLU A 493 -2.45 33.23 -12.27
CA GLU A 493 -1.52 32.48 -13.12
C GLU A 493 -0.32 31.92 -12.33
N LEU A 494 0.26 32.68 -11.39
CA LEU A 494 1.30 32.18 -10.49
C LEU A 494 0.81 30.99 -9.64
N ALA A 495 -0.42 31.07 -9.12
CA ALA A 495 -1.03 29.97 -8.37
C ALA A 495 -1.22 28.71 -9.24
N GLN A 496 -1.64 28.87 -10.51
CA GLN A 496 -1.72 27.75 -11.45
C GLN A 496 -0.36 27.17 -11.81
N LEU A 497 0.64 28.01 -12.12
CA LEU A 497 2.01 27.56 -12.42
C LEU A 497 2.61 26.76 -11.26
N ARG A 498 2.39 27.19 -10.00
CA ARG A 498 2.83 26.48 -8.79
C ARG A 498 2.22 25.08 -8.62
N GLN A 499 1.09 24.79 -9.25
CA GLN A 499 0.46 23.45 -9.25
C GLN A 499 0.94 22.56 -10.40
N VAL A 500 1.66 23.13 -11.38
CA VAL A 500 2.04 22.47 -12.63
C VAL A 500 3.55 22.23 -12.71
N LEU A 501 4.36 23.15 -12.17
CA LEU A 501 5.82 23.06 -12.11
C LEU A 501 6.29 22.13 -11.00
N GLU A 502 7.39 21.41 -11.23
CA GLU A 502 8.03 20.57 -10.21
C GLU A 502 8.67 21.41 -9.08
N TRP A 503 9.11 22.64 -9.38
CA TRP A 503 9.55 23.62 -8.39
C TRP A 503 8.64 24.86 -8.38
N PRO A 504 7.73 25.01 -7.39
CA PRO A 504 6.81 26.16 -7.29
C PRO A 504 7.51 27.53 -7.22
N ALA A 505 8.75 27.57 -6.72
CA ALA A 505 9.58 28.78 -6.64
C ALA A 505 10.03 29.31 -8.02
N GLN A 506 9.97 28.51 -9.08
CA GLN A 506 10.29 28.95 -10.45
C GLN A 506 9.13 29.66 -11.15
N ALA A 507 7.90 29.60 -10.61
CA ALA A 507 6.72 30.18 -11.23
C ALA A 507 6.85 31.68 -11.64
N PRO A 508 7.49 32.57 -10.84
CA PRO A 508 7.73 33.95 -11.25
C PRO A 508 8.64 34.07 -12.47
N SER A 509 9.73 33.31 -12.51
CA SER A 509 10.69 33.33 -13.62
C SER A 509 10.11 32.71 -14.89
N VAL A 510 9.34 31.62 -14.77
CA VAL A 510 8.62 31.00 -15.90
C VAL A 510 7.56 31.96 -16.46
N LEU A 511 6.83 32.66 -15.58
CA LEU A 511 5.88 33.70 -15.99
C LEU A 511 6.56 34.88 -16.68
N ALA A 512 7.72 35.32 -16.20
CA ALA A 512 8.53 36.35 -16.84
C ALA A 512 9.00 35.90 -18.24
N SER A 513 9.63 34.74 -18.37
CA SER A 513 10.06 34.20 -19.67
C SER A 513 8.90 34.09 -20.67
N ARG A 514 7.73 33.64 -20.22
CA ARG A 514 6.50 33.60 -21.03
C ARG A 514 6.08 34.98 -21.55
N LEU A 515 6.15 36.01 -20.69
CA LEU A 515 5.82 37.38 -21.09
C LEU A 515 6.85 37.96 -22.07
N THR A 516 8.15 37.69 -21.86
CA THR A 516 9.23 38.08 -22.78
C THR A 516 9.02 37.47 -24.17
N SER A 517 8.85 36.15 -24.28
CA SER A 517 8.69 35.47 -25.58
C SER A 517 7.47 35.99 -26.36
N ARG A 518 6.36 36.27 -25.68
CA ARG A 518 5.14 36.80 -26.31
C ARG A 518 5.27 38.26 -26.73
N LEU A 519 6.14 39.02 -26.07
CA LEU A 519 6.48 40.40 -26.43
C LEU A 519 7.35 40.41 -27.70
N GLU A 520 8.31 39.49 -27.79
CA GLU A 520 9.09 39.22 -29.01
C GLU A 520 8.19 38.77 -30.18
N GLU A 521 7.24 37.84 -29.96
CA GLU A 521 6.19 37.47 -30.95
C GLU A 521 5.39 38.67 -31.48
N THR A 522 5.22 39.70 -30.64
CA THR A 522 4.44 40.91 -31.00
C THR A 522 5.31 41.91 -31.80
N GLY A 523 6.61 41.65 -31.94
CA GLY A 523 7.59 42.56 -32.55
C GLY A 523 8.09 43.64 -31.59
N GLY A 524 8.03 43.40 -30.28
CA GLY A 524 8.51 44.30 -29.23
C GLY A 524 7.47 45.28 -28.69
N GLU A 525 7.85 46.01 -27.65
CA GLU A 525 6.99 46.91 -26.86
C GLU A 525 6.30 47.98 -27.70
N ALA A 526 7.01 48.56 -28.69
CA ALA A 526 6.54 49.66 -29.51
C ALA A 526 5.29 49.34 -30.37
N LEU A 527 4.99 48.05 -30.59
CA LEU A 527 3.82 47.62 -31.36
C LEU A 527 2.60 47.30 -30.47
N VAL A 528 2.72 47.41 -29.14
CA VAL A 528 1.64 47.15 -28.18
C VAL A 528 0.75 48.39 -28.01
N THR A 529 -0.21 48.57 -28.92
CA THR A 529 -1.15 49.73 -28.91
C THR A 529 -2.15 49.73 -27.75
N ARG A 530 -2.37 48.61 -27.06
CA ARG A 530 -3.30 48.48 -25.92
C ARG A 530 -2.68 47.66 -24.77
N PRO A 531 -1.85 48.28 -23.91
CA PRO A 531 -1.10 47.58 -22.86
C PRO A 531 -1.94 46.68 -21.95
N PHE A 532 -3.07 47.18 -21.42
CA PHE A 532 -3.94 46.40 -20.53
C PHE A 532 -4.44 45.11 -21.18
N GLY A 533 -5.10 45.24 -22.35
CA GLY A 533 -5.68 44.09 -23.06
C GLY A 533 -4.62 43.12 -23.60
N TRP A 534 -3.44 43.62 -23.96
CA TRP A 534 -2.32 42.74 -24.32
C TRP A 534 -1.87 41.91 -23.10
N ILE A 535 -1.65 42.52 -21.93
CA ILE A 535 -1.23 41.80 -20.73
C ILE A 535 -2.30 40.77 -20.32
N THR A 536 -3.58 41.17 -20.21
CA THR A 536 -4.64 40.30 -19.66
C THR A 536 -5.12 39.20 -20.61
N HIS A 537 -5.10 39.40 -21.93
CA HIS A 537 -5.63 38.42 -22.90
C HIS A 537 -4.57 37.74 -23.75
N ARG A 538 -3.38 38.35 -23.91
CA ARG A 538 -2.29 37.82 -24.76
C ARG A 538 -1.04 37.42 -23.97
N GLY A 539 -0.67 38.16 -22.93
CA GLY A 539 0.53 37.91 -22.11
C GLY A 539 0.31 36.86 -21.02
N LEU A 540 -0.73 37.03 -20.21
CA LEU A 540 -0.98 36.19 -19.02
C LEU A 540 -1.80 34.91 -19.31
N VAL A 541 -2.60 34.83 -20.38
CA VAL A 541 -3.44 33.63 -20.61
C VAL A 541 -2.60 32.44 -21.08
N ARG A 542 -2.66 31.29 -20.39
CA ARG A 542 -2.06 30.05 -20.92
C ARG A 542 -2.76 29.62 -22.22
N ARG A 543 -1.99 29.28 -23.25
CA ARG A 543 -2.42 28.82 -24.59
C ARG A 543 -2.14 27.32 -24.74
N PRO A 544 -2.89 26.40 -24.12
CA PRO A 544 -2.64 24.97 -24.30
C PRO A 544 -2.92 24.56 -25.75
N SER A 545 -1.90 24.09 -26.48
CA SER A 545 -2.05 23.56 -27.84
C SER A 545 -2.32 22.04 -27.88
N CYS A 546 -2.34 21.39 -26.71
CA CYS A 546 -2.78 20.01 -26.49
C CYS A 546 -3.53 19.86 -25.15
N THR A 547 -3.93 18.63 -24.83
CA THR A 547 -4.62 18.28 -23.57
C THR A 547 -3.72 18.21 -22.33
N ASP A 548 -2.40 18.40 -22.48
CA ASP A 548 -1.48 18.39 -21.34
C ASP A 548 -1.58 19.72 -20.57
N ARG A 549 -1.85 19.63 -19.26
CA ARG A 549 -1.93 20.78 -18.35
C ARG A 549 -0.57 21.48 -18.15
N ARG A 550 0.53 20.84 -18.55
CA ARG A 550 1.90 21.39 -18.55
C ARG A 550 2.27 22.12 -19.85
N CYS A 551 1.41 22.10 -20.86
CA CYS A 551 1.67 22.77 -22.15
C CYS A 551 1.27 24.26 -22.14
N ASP A 552 2.16 25.11 -22.64
CA ASP A 552 1.87 26.46 -23.09
C ASP A 552 2.48 26.68 -24.48
N ASP A 553 1.63 26.97 -25.47
CA ASP A 553 1.95 27.20 -26.89
C ASP A 553 2.91 26.19 -27.56
N GLY A 554 2.82 24.93 -27.16
CA GLY A 554 3.65 23.84 -27.68
C GLY A 554 4.94 23.60 -26.90
N VAL A 555 5.25 24.42 -25.89
CA VAL A 555 6.36 24.24 -24.96
C VAL A 555 5.86 23.65 -23.64
N ARG A 556 6.70 22.86 -22.97
CA ARG A 556 6.45 22.36 -21.60
C ARG A 556 6.91 23.36 -20.56
N LEU A 557 6.00 23.74 -19.67
CA LEU A 557 6.28 24.69 -18.60
C LEU A 557 7.30 24.17 -17.58
N ASP A 558 7.36 22.85 -17.35
CA ASP A 558 8.24 22.21 -16.37
C ASP A 558 9.66 21.94 -16.87
N THR A 559 9.87 21.82 -18.19
CA THR A 559 11.19 21.52 -18.77
C THR A 559 11.73 22.59 -19.73
N GLY A 560 10.88 23.52 -20.19
CA GLY A 560 11.22 24.50 -21.23
C GLY A 560 11.42 23.90 -22.63
N ALA A 561 11.22 22.59 -22.81
CA ALA A 561 11.39 21.88 -24.07
C ALA A 561 10.07 21.80 -24.87
N ASP A 562 10.15 21.38 -26.13
CA ASP A 562 8.98 21.07 -26.94
C ASP A 562 8.06 20.04 -26.25
N CYS A 563 6.75 20.18 -26.43
CA CYS A 563 5.76 19.32 -25.81
C CYS A 563 5.52 18.06 -26.65
N ASP A 564 5.95 16.90 -26.12
CA ASP A 564 5.71 15.58 -26.70
C ASP A 564 4.23 15.33 -27.02
N ASN A 565 3.31 15.83 -26.18
CA ASN A 565 1.88 15.68 -26.44
C ASN A 565 1.41 16.56 -27.61
N CYS A 566 2.01 17.73 -27.82
CA CYS A 566 1.77 18.53 -29.04
C CYS A 566 2.35 17.86 -30.28
N ALA A 567 3.53 17.26 -30.19
CA ALA A 567 4.07 16.43 -31.27
C ALA A 567 3.12 15.27 -31.61
N ASN A 568 2.58 14.55 -30.61
CA ASN A 568 1.59 13.51 -30.80
C ASN A 568 0.29 14.02 -31.44
N VAL A 569 -0.26 15.15 -30.97
CA VAL A 569 -1.43 15.80 -31.59
C VAL A 569 -1.16 16.19 -33.05
N LEU A 570 0.05 16.68 -33.37
CA LEU A 570 0.46 16.98 -34.74
C LEU A 570 0.63 15.71 -35.59
N HIS A 571 1.19 14.62 -35.05
CA HIS A 571 1.27 13.33 -35.72
C HIS A 571 -0.12 12.77 -36.03
N VAL A 572 -1.04 12.79 -35.07
CA VAL A 572 -2.44 12.36 -35.26
C VAL A 572 -3.14 13.23 -36.31
N ARG A 573 -3.02 14.56 -36.25
CA ARG A 573 -3.59 15.47 -37.27
C ARG A 573 -2.99 15.26 -38.66
N ARG A 574 -1.69 14.95 -38.77
CA ARG A 574 -1.03 14.60 -40.05
C ARG A 574 -1.54 13.27 -40.59
N ALA A 575 -1.66 12.25 -39.75
CA ALA A 575 -2.21 10.94 -40.13
C ALA A 575 -3.66 11.04 -40.61
N TRP A 576 -4.51 11.80 -39.91
CA TRP A 576 -5.89 12.06 -40.35
C TRP A 576 -5.95 12.84 -41.66
N ARG A 577 -5.09 13.85 -41.86
CA ARG A 577 -5.04 14.57 -43.15
C ARG A 577 -4.64 13.66 -44.31
N VAL A 578 -3.70 12.73 -44.11
CA VAL A 578 -3.31 11.73 -45.12
C VAL A 578 -4.46 10.77 -45.40
N ARG A 579 -5.14 10.28 -44.34
CA ARG A 579 -6.30 9.39 -44.48
C ARG A 579 -7.45 10.07 -45.24
N ILE A 580 -7.86 11.26 -44.81
CA ILE A 580 -8.94 12.03 -45.44
C ILE A 580 -8.60 12.41 -46.89
N ALA A 581 -7.33 12.69 -47.20
CA ALA A 581 -6.90 12.89 -48.59
C ALA A 581 -7.06 11.61 -49.43
N ALA A 582 -6.66 10.44 -48.91
CA ALA A 582 -6.85 9.17 -49.59
C ALA A 582 -8.33 8.77 -49.75
N GLU A 583 -9.17 9.04 -48.75
CA GLU A 583 -10.63 8.86 -48.82
C GLU A 583 -11.25 9.75 -49.91
N VAL A 584 -10.85 11.03 -50.01
CA VAL A 584 -11.29 11.93 -51.09
C VAL A 584 -10.80 11.45 -52.45
N ASP A 585 -9.56 10.98 -52.57
CA ASP A 585 -9.01 10.45 -53.83
C ASP A 585 -9.73 9.17 -54.30
N GLN A 586 -10.19 8.34 -53.35
CA GLN A 586 -10.91 7.10 -53.62
C GLN A 586 -12.39 7.34 -53.96
N GLU A 587 -13.07 8.24 -53.23
CA GLU A 587 -14.50 8.49 -53.39
C GLU A 587 -14.82 9.49 -54.51
N LEU A 588 -13.91 10.43 -54.80
CA LEU A 588 -14.10 11.52 -55.77
C LEU A 588 -12.93 11.58 -56.77
N PRO A 589 -12.67 10.50 -57.54
CA PRO A 589 -11.59 10.46 -58.50
C PRO A 589 -11.78 11.49 -59.62
N GLY A 590 -10.68 12.12 -60.04
CA GLY A 590 -10.69 13.12 -61.13
C GLY A 590 -11.07 14.54 -60.72
N LEU A 591 -11.22 14.84 -59.43
CA LEU A 591 -11.41 16.22 -58.96
C LEU A 591 -10.26 17.14 -59.38
N GLU A 592 -10.65 18.34 -59.85
CA GLU A 592 -9.75 19.46 -60.08
C GLU A 592 -9.05 19.87 -58.77
N LYS A 593 -7.80 20.31 -58.85
CA LYS A 593 -6.87 20.41 -57.71
C LYS A 593 -7.41 21.30 -56.60
N ASP A 594 -8.02 22.44 -56.94
CA ASP A 594 -8.54 23.40 -55.97
C ASP A 594 -9.92 22.98 -55.42
N ALA A 595 -10.69 22.16 -56.14
CA ALA A 595 -11.87 21.50 -55.61
C ALA A 595 -11.48 20.40 -54.58
N ARG A 596 -10.47 19.58 -54.91
CA ARG A 596 -9.92 18.55 -54.03
C ARG A 596 -9.39 19.11 -52.71
N TYR A 597 -8.62 20.20 -52.73
CA TYR A 597 -8.14 20.84 -51.50
C TYR A 597 -9.29 21.34 -50.61
N ARG A 598 -10.33 21.95 -51.20
CA ARG A 598 -11.50 22.44 -50.45
C ARG A 598 -12.28 21.30 -49.77
N GLU A 599 -12.45 20.15 -50.43
CA GLU A 599 -13.16 19.02 -49.81
C GLU A 599 -12.34 18.35 -48.70
N ILE A 600 -11.02 18.21 -48.86
CA ILE A 600 -10.13 17.72 -47.79
C ILE A 600 -10.22 18.66 -46.56
N GLU A 601 -10.22 19.97 -46.76
CA GLU A 601 -10.35 20.95 -45.68
C GLU A 601 -11.74 20.89 -45.02
N ALA A 602 -12.81 20.71 -45.82
CA ALA A 602 -14.17 20.56 -45.31
C ALA A 602 -14.34 19.29 -44.46
N ARG A 603 -13.79 18.14 -44.90
CA ARG A 603 -13.77 16.90 -44.11
C ARG A 603 -12.95 17.04 -42.83
N MET A 604 -11.78 17.67 -42.89
CA MET A 604 -10.97 17.97 -41.71
C MET A 604 -11.71 18.85 -40.67
N ARG A 605 -12.50 19.84 -41.11
CA ARG A 605 -13.38 20.63 -40.22
C ARG A 605 -14.46 19.76 -39.57
N ARG A 606 -15.24 19.01 -40.35
CA ARG A 606 -16.30 18.12 -39.85
C ARG A 606 -15.77 17.10 -38.82
N HIS A 607 -14.59 16.54 -39.06
CA HIS A 607 -13.93 15.63 -38.11
C HIS A 607 -13.52 16.33 -36.81
N ALA A 608 -12.97 17.54 -36.87
CA ALA A 608 -12.59 18.30 -35.67
C ALA A 608 -13.80 18.74 -34.83
N GLU A 609 -14.92 19.07 -35.48
CA GLU A 609 -16.20 19.40 -34.82
C GLU A 609 -16.79 18.17 -34.10
N ALA A 610 -16.75 16.99 -34.73
CA ALA A 610 -17.20 15.74 -34.13
C ALA A 610 -16.37 15.33 -32.89
N GLU A 611 -15.04 15.39 -32.97
CA GLU A 611 -14.14 15.11 -31.84
C GLU A 611 -14.36 16.09 -30.67
N ALA A 612 -14.66 17.37 -30.96
CA ALA A 612 -14.97 18.36 -29.93
C ALA A 612 -16.30 18.06 -29.23
N ALA A 613 -17.34 17.65 -29.98
CA ALA A 613 -18.64 17.27 -29.43
C ALA A 613 -18.55 16.02 -28.53
N ASP A 614 -17.86 14.97 -28.99
CA ASP A 614 -17.63 13.74 -28.22
C ASP A 614 -16.84 14.01 -26.93
N LEU A 615 -15.81 14.86 -26.98
CA LEU A 615 -15.07 15.27 -25.77
C LEU A 615 -15.98 15.96 -24.74
N VAL A 616 -16.91 16.82 -25.17
CA VAL A 616 -17.88 17.48 -24.27
C VAL A 616 -18.87 16.46 -23.70
N ALA A 617 -19.40 15.55 -24.51
CA ALA A 617 -20.31 14.49 -24.07
C ALA A 617 -19.66 13.59 -23.00
N ARG A 618 -18.44 13.12 -23.24
CA ARG A 618 -17.66 12.32 -22.27
C ARG A 618 -17.39 13.07 -20.97
N GLN A 619 -17.18 14.39 -21.02
CA GLN A 619 -17.00 15.20 -19.81
C GLN A 619 -18.30 15.36 -19.00
N ALA A 620 -19.45 15.57 -19.65
CA ALA A 620 -20.74 15.62 -18.98
C ALA A 620 -21.06 14.29 -18.29
N GLU A 621 -20.93 13.19 -19.02
CA GLU A 621 -21.18 11.83 -18.53
C GLU A 621 -20.19 11.40 -17.42
N ALA A 622 -18.98 11.98 -17.38
CA ALA A 622 -18.03 11.78 -16.29
C ALA A 622 -18.44 12.53 -15.00
N ARG A 623 -19.03 13.73 -15.11
CA ARG A 623 -19.53 14.51 -13.96
C ARG A 623 -20.74 13.84 -13.32
N GLU A 624 -21.72 13.46 -14.12
CA GLU A 624 -22.94 12.80 -13.66
C GLU A 624 -22.65 11.48 -12.93
N ARG A 625 -21.68 10.69 -13.43
CA ARG A 625 -21.19 9.49 -12.73
C ARG A 625 -20.43 9.78 -11.44
N ALA A 626 -19.79 10.94 -11.32
CA ALA A 626 -19.11 11.35 -10.09
C ALA A 626 -20.13 11.78 -9.02
N GLU A 627 -21.15 12.54 -9.42
CA GLU A 627 -22.27 12.95 -8.56
C GLU A 627 -23.04 11.75 -8.03
N ARG A 628 -23.43 10.80 -8.90
CA ARG A 628 -24.08 9.55 -8.49
C ARG A 628 -23.26 8.71 -7.49
N ARG A 629 -21.93 8.72 -7.61
CA ARG A 629 -21.03 8.05 -6.64
C ARG A 629 -20.93 8.80 -5.32
N ALA A 630 -20.92 10.13 -5.34
CA ALA A 630 -20.88 10.95 -4.14
C ALA A 630 -22.15 10.77 -3.29
N ALA A 631 -23.32 10.74 -3.93
CA ALA A 631 -24.60 10.45 -3.27
C ALA A 631 -24.59 9.06 -2.59
N ALA A 632 -24.22 8.00 -3.32
CA ALA A 632 -24.15 6.64 -2.77
C ALA A 632 -23.15 6.50 -1.60
N CYS A 633 -22.03 7.24 -1.62
CA CYS A 633 -21.12 7.28 -0.47
C CYS A 633 -21.76 7.96 0.75
N ALA A 634 -22.47 9.08 0.56
CA ALA A 634 -23.13 9.80 1.65
C ALA A 634 -24.25 8.97 2.30
N GLU A 635 -25.03 8.24 1.51
CA GLU A 635 -26.05 7.31 2.00
C GLU A 635 -25.44 6.17 2.83
N ALA A 636 -24.34 5.57 2.36
CA ALA A 636 -23.63 4.52 3.09
C ALA A 636 -22.98 5.03 4.40
N GLU A 637 -22.46 6.25 4.42
CA GLU A 637 -21.92 6.88 5.63
C GLU A 637 -23.00 7.15 6.68
N ALA A 638 -24.18 7.61 6.25
CA ALA A 638 -25.34 7.82 7.12
C ALA A 638 -25.86 6.50 7.73
N GLN A 639 -26.02 5.46 6.92
CA GLN A 639 -26.44 4.13 7.40
C GLN A 639 -25.43 3.55 8.42
N ALA A 640 -24.14 3.65 8.12
CA ALA A 640 -23.09 3.18 9.02
C ALA A 640 -23.00 3.98 10.33
N ALA A 641 -23.56 5.19 10.41
CA ALA A 641 -23.69 5.95 11.66
C ALA A 641 -24.82 5.40 12.54
N ILE A 642 -26.00 5.17 11.95
CA ILE A 642 -27.18 4.59 12.62
C ILE A 642 -26.84 3.21 13.21
N GLU A 643 -26.11 2.37 12.46
CA GLU A 643 -25.67 1.05 12.92
C GLU A 643 -24.69 1.13 14.10
N ARG A 644 -23.80 2.14 14.12
CA ARG A 644 -22.89 2.40 15.24
C ARG A 644 -23.64 2.84 16.50
N GLU A 645 -24.66 3.67 16.36
CA GLU A 645 -25.50 4.10 17.50
C GLU A 645 -26.29 2.93 18.10
N ARG A 646 -26.88 2.06 17.25
CA ARG A 646 -27.56 0.83 17.71
C ARG A 646 -26.60 -0.12 18.42
N ALA A 647 -25.45 -0.41 17.84
CA ALA A 647 -24.45 -1.27 18.45
C ALA A 647 -23.91 -0.71 19.77
N ALA A 648 -23.79 0.62 19.91
CA ALA A 648 -23.43 1.27 21.16
C ALA A 648 -24.53 1.15 22.22
N ALA A 649 -25.81 1.29 21.85
CA ALA A 649 -26.93 1.09 22.75
C ALA A 649 -27.02 -0.38 23.23
N GLU A 650 -26.90 -1.35 22.33
CA GLU A 650 -26.87 -2.79 22.66
C GLU A 650 -25.66 -3.16 23.52
N ALA A 651 -24.50 -2.52 23.30
CA ALA A 651 -23.33 -2.69 24.16
C ALA A 651 -23.55 -2.09 25.55
N ALA A 652 -24.22 -0.93 25.66
CA ALA A 652 -24.54 -0.31 26.95
C ALA A 652 -25.57 -1.14 27.75
N VAL A 653 -26.63 -1.64 27.10
CA VAL A 653 -27.62 -2.53 27.72
C VAL A 653 -26.95 -3.81 28.22
N ARG A 654 -26.11 -4.45 27.41
CA ARG A 654 -25.33 -5.61 27.88
C ARG A 654 -24.42 -5.22 29.05
N GLN A 655 -23.64 -4.15 28.92
CA GLN A 655 -22.70 -3.75 29.95
C GLN A 655 -23.40 -3.56 31.30
N ALA A 656 -24.61 -2.99 31.36
CA ALA A 656 -25.37 -2.77 32.59
C ALA A 656 -25.61 -4.04 33.45
N VAL A 657 -25.54 -5.25 32.87
CA VAL A 657 -25.67 -6.51 33.63
C VAL A 657 -24.46 -6.69 34.56
N ALA A 658 -24.71 -6.97 35.84
CA ALA A 658 -23.68 -7.24 36.84
C ALA A 658 -23.00 -8.61 36.60
N CYS A 659 -21.84 -8.82 37.21
CA CYS A 659 -21.12 -10.09 37.19
C CYS A 659 -21.88 -11.17 37.99
N GLU A 660 -22.16 -12.32 37.38
CA GLU A 660 -22.82 -13.47 38.01
C GLU A 660 -22.07 -13.99 39.25
N ASP A 661 -20.74 -13.98 39.21
CA ASP A 661 -19.89 -14.60 40.25
C ASP A 661 -19.58 -13.67 41.43
N CYS A 662 -19.41 -12.37 41.20
CA CYS A 662 -18.98 -11.41 42.23
C CYS A 662 -19.87 -10.17 42.38
N GLY A 663 -20.96 -10.06 41.62
CA GLY A 663 -21.91 -8.94 41.71
C GLY A 663 -21.39 -7.60 41.18
N ARG A 664 -20.15 -7.51 40.68
CA ARG A 664 -19.56 -6.28 40.14
C ARG A 664 -20.45 -5.70 39.04
N GLU A 665 -20.88 -4.45 39.20
CA GLU A 665 -21.71 -3.76 38.21
C GLU A 665 -20.98 -3.63 36.86
N ARG A 666 -21.73 -3.23 35.82
CA ARG A 666 -21.18 -2.84 34.51
C ARG A 666 -20.31 -3.93 33.82
N SER A 667 -20.62 -5.20 34.06
CA SER A 667 -19.75 -6.34 33.72
C SER A 667 -20.28 -7.26 32.62
N ALA A 668 -21.40 -6.94 31.96
CA ALA A 668 -21.96 -7.76 30.87
C ALA A 668 -22.18 -9.25 31.20
N GLY A 669 -22.50 -9.56 32.46
CA GLY A 669 -22.68 -10.93 32.97
C GLY A 669 -21.45 -11.54 33.63
N LEU A 670 -20.22 -11.20 33.19
CA LEU A 670 -18.98 -11.66 33.83
C LEU A 670 -17.89 -10.58 33.76
N CYS A 671 -17.37 -10.18 34.92
CA CYS A 671 -16.23 -9.26 34.95
C CYS A 671 -14.94 -9.95 34.51
N GLU A 672 -13.96 -9.17 34.05
CA GLU A 672 -12.67 -9.64 33.52
C GLU A 672 -11.96 -10.61 34.47
N ALA A 673 -11.92 -10.31 35.78
CA ALA A 673 -11.37 -11.22 36.79
C ALA A 673 -12.12 -12.57 36.92
N CYS A 674 -13.45 -12.58 36.86
CA CYS A 674 -14.23 -13.82 36.99
C CYS A 674 -14.18 -14.66 35.72
N ASP A 675 -14.25 -14.03 34.54
CA ASP A 675 -14.06 -14.72 33.25
C ASP A 675 -12.67 -15.37 33.18
N HIS A 676 -11.61 -14.65 33.53
CA HIS A 676 -10.26 -15.21 33.62
C HIS A 676 -10.14 -16.34 34.66
N ARG A 677 -10.78 -16.24 35.83
CA ARG A 677 -10.80 -17.36 36.80
C ARG A 677 -11.49 -18.61 36.24
N ARG A 678 -12.65 -18.46 35.58
CA ARG A 678 -13.34 -19.58 34.92
C ARG A 678 -12.46 -20.20 33.83
N GLN A 679 -11.75 -19.38 33.05
CA GLN A 679 -10.81 -19.83 32.02
C GLN A 679 -9.58 -20.57 32.60
N VAL A 680 -9.03 -20.11 33.72
CA VAL A 680 -7.91 -20.78 34.44
C VAL A 680 -8.29 -22.20 34.84
N GLU A 681 -9.47 -22.41 35.44
CA GLU A 681 -9.94 -23.75 35.83
C GLU A 681 -10.12 -24.68 34.62
N VAL A 682 -10.61 -24.17 33.48
CA VAL A 682 -10.69 -24.94 32.23
C VAL A 682 -9.29 -25.31 31.73
N LEU A 683 -8.35 -24.36 31.69
CA LEU A 683 -6.97 -24.59 31.22
C LEU A 683 -6.20 -25.57 32.12
N ILE A 684 -6.39 -25.52 33.44
CA ILE A 684 -5.83 -26.50 34.39
C ILE A 684 -6.40 -27.89 34.12
N GLY A 685 -7.71 -28.00 33.91
CA GLY A 685 -8.36 -29.26 33.54
C GLY A 685 -7.84 -29.84 32.23
N GLU A 686 -7.76 -29.02 31.17
CA GLU A 686 -7.20 -29.41 29.87
C GLU A 686 -5.74 -29.86 29.99
N ALA A 687 -4.90 -29.11 30.71
CA ALA A 687 -3.49 -29.45 30.95
C ALA A 687 -3.33 -30.81 31.67
N GLY A 688 -4.14 -31.05 32.71
CA GLY A 688 -4.14 -32.33 33.44
C GLY A 688 -4.50 -33.51 32.54
N LEU A 689 -5.53 -33.36 31.70
CA LEU A 689 -5.92 -34.40 30.73
C LEU A 689 -4.87 -34.62 29.64
N LEU A 690 -4.25 -33.54 29.14
CA LEU A 690 -3.14 -33.61 28.17
C LEU A 690 -1.96 -34.40 28.73
N ALA A 691 -1.55 -34.15 29.98
CA ALA A 691 -0.50 -34.93 30.64
C ALA A 691 -0.89 -36.40 30.79
N ALA A 692 -2.11 -36.68 31.30
CA ALA A 692 -2.60 -38.03 31.49
C ALA A 692 -2.56 -38.87 30.20
N THR A 693 -2.73 -38.27 29.01
CA THR A 693 -2.65 -39.00 27.73
C THR A 693 -1.32 -39.73 27.48
N TRP A 694 -0.23 -39.34 28.13
CA TRP A 694 1.09 -39.97 27.92
C TRP A 694 1.76 -40.50 29.19
N SER A 695 1.38 -40.02 30.39
CA SER A 695 1.99 -40.43 31.67
C SER A 695 1.14 -41.38 32.52
N ALA A 696 -0.17 -41.48 32.28
CA ALA A 696 -1.08 -42.33 33.05
C ALA A 696 -1.50 -43.61 32.29
N ASP A 697 -1.88 -44.64 33.04
CA ASP A 697 -2.69 -45.74 32.50
C ASP A 697 -4.13 -45.25 32.35
N LEU A 698 -4.60 -45.11 31.11
CA LEU A 698 -5.96 -44.64 30.79
C LEU A 698 -7.06 -45.64 31.15
N THR A 699 -6.72 -46.82 31.67
CA THR A 699 -7.70 -47.78 32.23
C THR A 699 -7.82 -47.67 33.75
N ASP A 700 -6.87 -47.00 34.42
CA ASP A 700 -6.92 -46.73 35.86
C ASP A 700 -7.32 -45.27 36.14
N PRO A 701 -8.57 -45.01 36.59
CA PRO A 701 -8.99 -43.66 36.93
C PRO A 701 -8.22 -43.06 38.12
N VAL A 702 -7.58 -43.87 38.96
CA VAL A 702 -6.75 -43.39 40.07
C VAL A 702 -5.42 -42.85 39.55
N ALA A 703 -4.78 -43.53 38.59
CA ALA A 703 -3.58 -43.03 37.91
C ALA A 703 -3.86 -41.72 37.15
N VAL A 704 -4.98 -41.64 36.42
CA VAL A 704 -5.42 -40.41 35.75
C VAL A 704 -5.64 -39.29 36.76
N ALA A 705 -6.39 -39.55 37.84
CA ALA A 705 -6.64 -38.55 38.88
C ALA A 705 -5.35 -38.04 39.52
N ALA A 706 -4.40 -38.93 39.83
CA ALA A 706 -3.10 -38.56 40.40
C ALA A 706 -2.31 -37.60 39.49
N VAL A 707 -2.22 -37.90 38.18
CA VAL A 707 -1.56 -37.01 37.21
C VAL A 707 -2.28 -35.67 37.09
N THR A 708 -3.61 -35.67 37.01
CA THR A 708 -4.37 -34.40 36.93
C THR A 708 -4.19 -33.52 38.16
N ALA A 709 -4.05 -34.12 39.36
CA ALA A 709 -3.78 -33.41 40.60
C ALA A 709 -2.35 -32.86 40.65
N GLU A 710 -1.35 -33.65 40.24
CA GLU A 710 0.05 -33.19 40.15
C GLU A 710 0.21 -31.99 39.20
N VAL A 711 -0.42 -32.06 38.02
CA VAL A 711 -0.43 -30.95 37.05
C VAL A 711 -1.13 -29.72 37.60
N ARG A 712 -2.28 -29.89 38.28
CA ARG A 712 -2.97 -28.78 38.94
C ARG A 712 -2.04 -28.06 39.93
N THR A 713 -1.40 -28.80 40.85
CA THR A 713 -0.47 -28.22 41.82
C THR A 713 0.70 -27.52 41.13
N ALA A 714 1.28 -28.11 40.08
CA ALA A 714 2.38 -27.50 39.33
C ALA A 714 1.98 -26.16 38.66
N ILE A 715 0.76 -26.06 38.12
CA ILE A 715 0.25 -24.82 37.51
C ILE A 715 -0.09 -23.79 38.60
N GLU A 716 -0.73 -24.20 39.70
CA GLU A 716 -1.06 -23.32 40.83
C GLU A 716 0.22 -22.73 41.48
N ASP A 717 1.28 -23.53 41.64
CA ASP A 717 2.61 -23.08 42.10
C ASP A 717 3.26 -22.12 41.09
N ALA A 718 3.13 -22.38 39.78
CA ALA A 718 3.65 -21.49 38.74
C ALA A 718 2.94 -20.13 38.72
N ILE A 719 1.60 -20.12 38.86
CA ILE A 719 0.80 -18.88 39.01
C ILE A 719 1.26 -18.11 40.24
N ALA A 720 1.43 -18.77 41.38
CA ALA A 720 1.90 -18.13 42.61
C ALA A 720 3.32 -17.54 42.46
N ALA A 721 4.22 -18.23 41.74
CA ALA A 721 5.57 -17.77 41.47
C ALA A 721 5.62 -16.55 40.53
N GLU A 722 4.88 -16.58 39.42
CA GLU A 722 4.80 -15.45 38.47
C GLU A 722 4.09 -14.24 39.11
N TRP A 723 3.04 -14.45 39.90
CA TRP A 723 2.41 -13.36 40.65
C TRP A 723 3.37 -12.74 41.68
N ALA A 724 4.12 -13.55 42.42
CA ALA A 724 5.15 -13.07 43.34
C ALA A 724 6.36 -12.42 42.62
N GLN A 725 6.55 -12.65 41.32
CA GLN A 725 7.50 -11.93 40.49
C GLN A 725 6.93 -10.60 40.01
N PHE A 726 5.68 -10.58 39.53
CA PHE A 726 4.94 -9.38 39.14
C PHE A 726 4.91 -8.35 40.27
N GLN A 727 4.57 -8.77 41.50
CA GLN A 727 4.58 -7.90 42.68
C GLN A 727 5.95 -7.28 43.02
N LYS A 728 7.08 -7.88 42.59
CA LYS A 728 8.43 -7.33 42.82
C LYS A 728 8.83 -6.27 41.79
N ILE A 729 8.22 -6.30 40.61
CA ILE A 729 8.53 -5.39 39.50
C ILE A 729 7.48 -4.28 39.31
N THR A 730 6.29 -4.45 39.87
CA THR A 730 5.20 -3.47 39.81
C THR A 730 5.06 -2.71 41.11
N ASP A 731 5.09 -1.38 41.04
CA ASP A 731 4.83 -0.50 42.17
C ASP A 731 3.35 -0.62 42.62
N PRO A 732 3.07 -0.97 43.89
CA PRO A 732 1.71 -1.08 44.41
C PRO A 732 0.90 0.23 44.30
N ALA A 733 1.55 1.39 44.37
CA ALA A 733 0.84 2.67 44.21
C ALA A 733 0.33 2.87 42.78
N THR A 734 1.04 2.34 41.78
CA THR A 734 0.62 2.36 40.37
C THR A 734 -0.61 1.47 40.11
N LEU A 735 -0.70 0.30 40.77
CA LEU A 735 -1.88 -0.56 40.71
C LEU A 735 -3.10 0.07 41.42
N ALA A 736 -2.90 0.61 42.63
CA ALA A 736 -3.97 1.27 43.38
C ALA A 736 -4.55 2.50 42.66
N ALA A 737 -3.74 3.20 41.86
CA ALA A 737 -4.19 4.32 41.04
C ALA A 737 -5.04 3.92 39.82
N ALA A 738 -5.01 2.65 39.41
CA ALA A 738 -5.78 2.15 38.26
C ALA A 738 -7.25 1.82 38.59
N GLY A 739 -7.59 1.63 39.87
CA GLY A 739 -8.94 1.36 40.35
C GLY A 739 -8.97 0.43 41.57
N PRO A 740 -10.10 0.34 42.29
CA PRO A 740 -10.20 -0.46 43.52
C PRO A 740 -9.92 -1.95 43.28
N ASP A 741 -10.36 -2.49 42.13
CA ASP A 741 -10.25 -3.92 41.81
C ASP A 741 -9.06 -4.25 40.88
N ALA A 742 -8.26 -3.24 40.50
CA ALA A 742 -7.21 -3.39 39.47
C ALA A 742 -6.11 -4.39 39.86
N VAL A 743 -5.90 -4.63 41.16
CA VAL A 743 -5.01 -5.70 41.65
C VAL A 743 -5.61 -7.09 41.41
N GLU A 744 -6.92 -7.26 41.58
CA GLU A 744 -7.62 -8.52 41.35
C GLU A 744 -7.73 -8.83 39.85
N ASP A 745 -8.09 -7.83 39.04
CA ASP A 745 -8.11 -7.93 37.57
C ASP A 745 -6.70 -8.31 37.03
N ALA A 746 -5.64 -7.67 37.54
CA ALA A 746 -4.26 -7.99 37.15
C ALA A 746 -3.80 -9.39 37.62
N ALA A 747 -4.21 -9.83 38.81
CA ALA A 747 -3.90 -11.17 39.33
C ALA A 747 -4.58 -12.26 38.49
N ALA A 748 -5.88 -12.09 38.19
CA ALA A 748 -6.64 -13.03 37.37
C ALA A 748 -6.09 -13.10 35.94
N HIS A 749 -5.72 -11.96 35.34
CA HIS A 749 -5.09 -11.92 34.02
C HIS A 749 -3.70 -12.59 34.00
N ASN A 750 -2.89 -12.41 35.05
CA ASN A 750 -1.60 -13.09 35.17
C ASN A 750 -1.76 -14.62 35.33
N ALA A 751 -2.73 -15.06 36.15
CA ALA A 751 -3.08 -16.47 36.30
C ALA A 751 -3.54 -17.09 34.97
N PHE A 752 -4.38 -16.39 34.21
CA PHE A 752 -4.83 -16.81 32.88
C PHE A 752 -3.66 -17.01 31.91
N LEU A 753 -2.77 -16.00 31.75
CA LEU A 753 -1.62 -16.11 30.84
C LEU A 753 -0.64 -17.23 31.25
N THR A 754 -0.45 -17.45 32.55
CA THR A 754 0.41 -18.53 33.06
C THR A 754 -0.21 -19.90 32.77
N SER A 755 -1.53 -20.04 32.96
CA SER A 755 -2.28 -21.27 32.65
C SER A 755 -2.33 -21.57 31.16
N GLU A 756 -2.50 -20.54 30.31
CA GLU A 756 -2.48 -20.68 28.84
C GLU A 756 -1.10 -21.17 28.35
N SER A 757 -0.01 -20.62 28.90
CA SER A 757 1.34 -21.07 28.59
C SER A 757 1.57 -22.51 29.05
N ALA A 758 1.15 -22.87 30.27
CA ALA A 758 1.31 -24.22 30.79
C ALA A 758 0.50 -25.26 29.99
N ALA A 759 -0.75 -24.97 29.65
CA ALA A 759 -1.58 -25.86 28.81
C ALA A 759 -0.95 -26.07 27.41
N ALA A 760 -0.35 -25.03 26.82
CA ALA A 760 0.39 -25.15 25.57
C ALA A 760 1.66 -26.00 25.71
N GLU A 761 2.38 -25.90 26.84
CA GLU A 761 3.56 -26.72 27.14
C GLU A 761 3.17 -28.19 27.33
N TYR A 762 2.16 -28.51 28.15
CA TYR A 762 1.66 -29.89 28.31
C TYR A 762 1.13 -30.48 27.01
N ARG A 763 0.51 -29.67 26.12
CA ARG A 763 0.12 -30.12 24.77
C ARG A 763 1.34 -30.49 23.92
N HIS A 764 2.40 -29.69 23.96
CA HIS A 764 3.64 -29.98 23.23
C HIS A 764 4.33 -31.24 23.77
N GLU A 765 4.43 -31.37 25.09
CA GLU A 765 4.99 -32.58 25.74
C GLU A 765 4.21 -33.83 25.37
N ALA A 766 2.87 -33.78 25.38
CA ALA A 766 2.03 -34.89 24.96
C ALA A 766 2.29 -35.31 23.52
N LEU A 767 2.41 -34.36 22.57
CA LEU A 767 2.78 -34.67 21.18
C LEU A 767 4.19 -35.26 21.05
N VAL A 768 5.17 -34.74 21.80
CA VAL A 768 6.54 -35.27 21.80
C VAL A 768 6.60 -36.70 22.37
N MET A 769 5.85 -36.98 23.44
CA MET A 769 5.84 -38.30 24.10
C MET A 769 5.02 -39.32 23.30
N LEU A 770 3.86 -38.94 22.76
CA LEU A 770 3.07 -39.80 21.86
C LEU A 770 3.79 -40.03 20.52
N GLY A 771 4.57 -39.08 20.02
CA GLY A 771 5.45 -39.27 18.86
C GLY A 771 6.54 -40.32 19.09
N ARG A 772 6.92 -40.59 20.35
CA ARG A 772 7.85 -41.67 20.71
C ARG A 772 7.17 -43.03 20.88
N SER A 773 5.84 -43.14 20.84
CA SER A 773 5.10 -44.41 20.91
C SER A 773 5.47 -45.36 19.77
N GLU A 774 5.29 -46.67 19.99
CA GLU A 774 5.58 -47.68 18.96
C GLU A 774 4.72 -47.48 17.70
N ASP A 775 3.46 -47.09 17.86
CA ASP A 775 2.54 -46.80 16.75
C ASP A 775 3.03 -45.63 15.88
N ALA A 776 3.36 -44.50 16.51
CA ALA A 776 3.86 -43.32 15.80
C ALA A 776 5.22 -43.59 15.13
N GLN A 777 6.10 -44.34 15.78
CA GLN A 777 7.36 -44.78 15.17
C GLN A 777 7.14 -45.79 14.04
N ALA A 778 6.16 -46.70 14.15
CA ALA A 778 5.84 -47.66 13.10
C ALA A 778 5.32 -46.95 11.85
N GLU A 779 4.46 -45.94 12.02
CA GLU A 779 3.97 -45.14 10.89
C GLU A 779 5.08 -44.29 10.27
N ALA A 780 5.98 -43.71 11.08
CA ALA A 780 7.19 -43.04 10.59
C ALA A 780 8.09 -43.98 9.76
N ARG A 781 8.31 -45.23 10.21
CA ARG A 781 9.06 -46.25 9.46
C ARG A 781 8.37 -46.64 8.15
N LYS A 782 7.04 -46.80 8.12
CA LYS A 782 6.28 -47.05 6.89
C LYS A 782 6.41 -45.90 5.91
N ALA A 783 6.26 -44.66 6.37
CA ALA A 783 6.39 -43.46 5.53
C ALA A 783 7.80 -43.33 4.95
N TYR A 784 8.84 -43.56 5.77
CA TYR A 784 10.24 -43.60 5.33
C TYR A 784 10.46 -44.62 4.19
N ALA A 785 10.02 -45.86 4.40
CA ALA A 785 10.16 -46.93 3.40
C ALA A 785 9.35 -46.65 2.13
N THR A 786 8.15 -46.08 2.27
CA THR A 786 7.28 -45.70 1.15
C THR A 786 7.92 -44.59 0.31
N GLU A 787 8.59 -43.63 0.93
CA GLU A 787 9.26 -42.54 0.21
C GLU A 787 10.47 -43.05 -0.58
N LEU A 788 11.30 -43.92 0.02
CA LEU A 788 12.43 -44.56 -0.67
C LEU A 788 12.00 -45.49 -1.82
N ALA A 789 10.84 -46.12 -1.72
CA ALA A 789 10.31 -47.01 -2.76
C ALA A 789 9.85 -46.30 -4.05
N LYS A 790 9.77 -44.95 -4.05
CA LYS A 790 9.23 -44.16 -5.17
C LYS A 790 10.10 -44.29 -6.45
N PRO A 791 9.47 -44.36 -7.65
CA PRO A 791 10.19 -44.64 -8.91
C PRO A 791 11.39 -43.74 -9.22
N TRP A 792 11.35 -42.46 -8.82
CA TRP A 792 12.43 -41.51 -9.05
C TRP A 792 13.59 -41.61 -8.04
N HIS A 793 13.41 -42.31 -6.92
CA HIS A 793 14.49 -42.62 -5.97
C HIS A 793 15.08 -44.02 -6.20
N GLN A 794 14.39 -44.93 -6.92
CA GLN A 794 14.87 -46.28 -7.21
C GLN A 794 16.24 -46.36 -7.91
N ALA A 795 16.62 -45.34 -8.69
CA ALA A 795 17.92 -45.29 -9.36
C ALA A 795 19.09 -44.93 -8.42
N LEU A 796 18.82 -44.20 -7.34
CA LEU A 796 19.80 -43.67 -6.37
C LEU A 796 19.17 -43.58 -4.97
N PRO A 797 18.85 -44.73 -4.33
CA PRO A 797 18.11 -44.75 -3.05
C PRO A 797 18.92 -44.14 -1.90
N ASP A 798 20.25 -44.26 -1.94
CA ASP A 798 21.17 -43.72 -0.92
C ASP A 798 21.59 -42.26 -1.20
N SER A 799 20.91 -41.55 -2.10
CA SER A 799 21.19 -40.13 -2.36
C SER A 799 20.74 -39.24 -1.20
N ASP A 800 21.51 -38.17 -0.92
CA ASP A 800 21.14 -37.15 0.08
C ASP A 800 19.73 -36.57 -0.14
N ASP A 801 19.26 -36.53 -1.38
CA ASP A 801 17.90 -36.07 -1.72
C ASP A 801 16.83 -37.10 -1.34
N ALA A 802 17.06 -38.39 -1.61
CA ALA A 802 16.16 -39.47 -1.21
C ALA A 802 16.11 -39.63 0.31
N LEU A 803 17.27 -39.61 0.99
CA LEU A 803 17.38 -39.73 2.44
C LEU A 803 16.72 -38.55 3.16
N ARG A 804 16.87 -37.30 2.65
CA ARG A 804 16.17 -36.13 3.19
C ARG A 804 14.66 -36.22 2.99
N ALA A 805 14.19 -36.56 1.79
CA ALA A 805 12.76 -36.70 1.51
C ALA A 805 12.11 -37.77 2.41
N ALA A 806 12.75 -38.94 2.54
CA ALA A 806 12.28 -40.02 3.41
C ALA A 806 12.28 -39.63 4.89
N THR A 807 13.30 -38.91 5.36
CA THR A 807 13.35 -38.40 6.75
C THR A 807 12.26 -37.38 7.02
N GLU A 808 12.00 -36.44 6.08
CA GLU A 808 10.91 -35.47 6.20
C GLU A 808 9.54 -36.15 6.19
N ALA A 809 9.32 -37.11 5.30
CA ALA A 809 8.09 -37.91 5.24
C ALA A 809 7.86 -38.69 6.55
N ALA A 810 8.92 -39.26 7.12
CA ALA A 810 8.87 -39.96 8.41
C ALA A 810 8.50 -39.03 9.57
N MET A 811 9.13 -37.86 9.67
CA MET A 811 8.80 -36.84 10.68
C MET A 811 7.35 -36.37 10.55
N GLN A 812 6.90 -36.03 9.34
CA GLN A 812 5.51 -35.62 9.12
C GLN A 812 4.49 -36.72 9.45
N ALA A 813 4.82 -37.98 9.18
CA ALA A 813 3.98 -39.12 9.57
C ALA A 813 3.95 -39.31 11.10
N GLN A 814 5.10 -39.17 11.76
CA GLN A 814 5.21 -39.23 13.22
C GLN A 814 4.35 -38.16 13.91
N THR A 815 4.42 -36.90 13.45
CA THR A 815 3.60 -35.80 13.99
C THR A 815 2.11 -36.08 13.81
N ARG A 816 1.66 -36.46 12.60
CA ARG A 816 0.24 -36.77 12.35
C ARG A 816 -0.25 -37.96 13.19
N ALA A 817 0.59 -38.98 13.38
CA ALA A 817 0.26 -40.12 14.24
C ALA A 817 0.15 -39.70 15.71
N ALA A 818 1.06 -38.86 16.21
CA ALA A 818 0.99 -38.30 17.57
C ALA A 818 -0.26 -37.44 17.78
N GLU A 819 -0.62 -36.58 16.83
CA GLU A 819 -1.86 -35.79 16.86
C GLU A 819 -3.12 -36.67 16.88
N HIS A 820 -3.15 -37.74 16.08
CA HIS A 820 -4.25 -38.69 16.06
C HIS A 820 -4.37 -39.47 17.39
N LEU A 821 -3.25 -39.99 17.92
CA LEU A 821 -3.21 -40.67 19.21
C LEU A 821 -3.64 -39.74 20.35
N LEU A 822 -3.23 -38.47 20.31
CA LEU A 822 -3.64 -37.46 21.30
C LEU A 822 -5.16 -37.25 21.27
N ALA A 823 -5.74 -37.08 20.08
CA ALA A 823 -7.19 -36.91 19.92
C ALA A 823 -7.98 -38.13 20.45
N VAL A 824 -7.57 -39.34 20.08
CA VAL A 824 -8.22 -40.60 20.53
C VAL A 824 -8.12 -40.77 22.06
N ARG A 825 -6.96 -40.49 22.65
CA ARG A 825 -6.75 -40.61 24.10
C ARG A 825 -7.52 -39.55 24.90
N LEU A 826 -7.61 -38.32 24.40
CA LEU A 826 -8.47 -37.29 25.00
C LEU A 826 -9.96 -37.66 24.90
N GLU A 827 -10.41 -38.22 23.77
CA GLU A 827 -11.80 -38.69 23.63
C GLU A 827 -12.13 -39.84 24.59
N GLN A 828 -11.20 -40.78 24.80
CA GLN A 828 -11.31 -41.82 25.82
C GLN A 828 -11.46 -41.23 27.23
N LEU A 829 -10.57 -40.31 27.62
CA LEU A 829 -10.62 -39.64 28.92
C LEU A 829 -11.91 -38.84 29.12
N HIS A 830 -12.35 -38.07 28.13
CA HIS A 830 -13.63 -37.34 28.19
C HIS A 830 -14.84 -38.28 28.29
N THR A 831 -14.77 -39.48 27.70
CA THR A 831 -15.83 -40.48 27.79
C THR A 831 -15.89 -41.12 29.18
N GLN A 832 -14.72 -41.40 29.78
CA GLN A 832 -14.61 -41.93 31.15
C GLN A 832 -14.99 -40.90 32.22
N ALA A 833 -14.70 -39.62 31.99
CA ALA A 833 -15.03 -38.51 32.90
C ALA A 833 -16.51 -38.10 32.86
N ARG A 834 -17.30 -38.59 31.89
CA ARG A 834 -18.75 -38.34 31.88
C ARG A 834 -19.41 -39.18 32.98
N PRO A 835 -20.12 -38.57 33.94
CA PRO A 835 -20.95 -39.33 34.87
C PRO A 835 -22.02 -40.10 34.08
N GLU A 836 -22.38 -41.29 34.55
CA GLU A 836 -23.49 -42.07 33.99
C GLU A 836 -24.73 -41.17 33.92
N PRO A 837 -25.43 -41.08 32.78
CA PRO A 837 -26.49 -40.10 32.60
C PRO A 837 -27.63 -40.38 33.58
N VAL A 838 -27.67 -39.59 34.66
CA VAL A 838 -28.76 -39.59 35.64
C VAL A 838 -30.05 -39.39 34.85
N ARG A 839 -30.85 -40.45 34.75
CA ARG A 839 -32.17 -40.37 34.10
C ARG A 839 -32.91 -39.20 34.74
N PRO A 840 -33.31 -38.17 33.98
CA PRO A 840 -34.02 -37.05 34.55
C PRO A 840 -35.26 -37.58 35.26
N ALA A 841 -35.52 -37.07 36.47
CA ALA A 841 -36.71 -37.42 37.23
C ALA A 841 -37.95 -37.33 36.31
N PRO A 842 -38.87 -38.31 36.36
CA PRO A 842 -40.01 -38.35 35.47
C PRO A 842 -40.78 -37.02 35.55
N TRP A 843 -41.37 -36.59 34.43
CA TRP A 843 -42.01 -35.26 34.31
C TRP A 843 -43.00 -34.94 35.44
N SER A 844 -43.68 -35.96 35.99
CA SER A 844 -44.55 -35.85 37.16
C SER A 844 -43.89 -35.27 38.42
N GLN A 845 -42.57 -35.43 38.60
CA GLN A 845 -41.80 -34.86 39.71
C GLN A 845 -41.21 -33.48 39.39
N ARG A 846 -40.93 -33.18 38.11
CA ARG A 846 -40.32 -31.91 37.68
C ARG A 846 -41.34 -30.79 37.41
N LEU A 847 -42.57 -31.16 37.05
CA LEU A 847 -43.65 -30.19 36.79
C LEU A 847 -44.00 -29.31 38.00
N PRO A 848 -44.11 -29.83 39.25
CA PRO A 848 -44.37 -28.99 40.43
C PRO A 848 -43.26 -27.97 40.69
N GLU A 849 -41.99 -28.35 40.54
CA GLU A 849 -40.84 -27.46 40.75
C GLU A 849 -40.76 -26.34 39.70
N LEU A 850 -41.09 -26.66 38.44
CA LEU A 850 -41.15 -25.67 37.36
C LEU A 850 -42.37 -24.74 37.50
N ALA A 851 -43.50 -25.25 37.97
CA ALA A 851 -44.71 -24.43 38.24
C ALA A 851 -44.56 -23.55 39.49
N ALA A 852 -43.69 -23.90 40.43
CA ALA A 852 -43.37 -23.11 41.62
C ALA A 852 -42.32 -22.02 41.36
N ARG A 853 -41.73 -21.97 40.16
CA ARG A 853 -40.69 -21.00 39.81
C ARG A 853 -41.34 -19.68 39.34
N PRO A 854 -41.03 -18.53 39.95
CA PRO A 854 -41.52 -17.24 39.46
C PRO A 854 -41.09 -17.00 38.01
N LEU A 855 -41.96 -16.41 37.20
CA LEU A 855 -41.60 -15.93 35.87
C LEU A 855 -40.93 -14.56 36.02
N ASP A 856 -39.65 -14.46 35.66
CA ASP A 856 -38.92 -13.20 35.63
C ASP A 856 -39.53 -12.27 34.56
N GLY A 857 -40.40 -11.35 34.99
CA GLY A 857 -41.06 -10.40 34.07
C GLY A 857 -42.26 -9.63 34.62
N GLU A 858 -42.93 -10.09 35.69
CA GLU A 858 -44.09 -9.39 36.26
C GLU A 858 -43.75 -8.60 37.53
N THR A 859 -43.07 -7.45 37.36
CA THR A 859 -43.16 -6.38 38.36
C THR A 859 -44.58 -5.79 38.34
N LEU A 860 -45.45 -6.34 39.19
CA LEU A 860 -46.74 -5.73 39.51
C LEU A 860 -46.52 -4.38 40.21
N GLU A 861 -46.70 -3.29 39.47
CA GLU A 861 -46.91 -1.95 40.05
C GLU A 861 -48.21 -1.96 40.87
N VAL A 862 -48.10 -2.25 42.17
CA VAL A 862 -49.20 -2.06 43.10
C VAL A 862 -49.28 -0.58 43.46
N ILE A 863 -50.16 0.15 42.78
CA ILE A 863 -50.59 1.49 43.19
C ILE A 863 -51.52 1.35 44.41
N ALA A 864 -51.04 1.79 45.58
CA ALA A 864 -51.84 2.12 46.76
C ALA A 864 -51.12 3.20 47.60
#